data_AF-A0A8T4STK3-F1
#
_entry.id   AF-A0A8T4STK3-F1
#
_cell.length_a   1.000
_cell.length_b   1.000
_cell.length_c   1.000
_cell.angle_alpha   90.00
_cell.angle_beta   90.00
_cell.angle_gamma   90.00
#
_symmetry.space_group_name_H-M   'P 1'
#
loop_
_entity.id
_entity.type
_entity.pdbx_description
1 polymer ?
#
loop_
_entity_poly.entity_id
_entity_poly.type
_entity_poly.pdbx_seq_one_letter_code
_entity_poly.pdbx_strand_id
1 'polypeptide(L)'
;MQIKDRETMSLRDRLSVLLRLFASKKTLTVFVLALFVFGLFLGMLFAGFFGTLDNPSPTAREFVRDVGLFSVMQWVSDGLKIVVHPISYFQGLLTRPEKIILDIPFENYELLRAKREQALQDGSMVSTDEDFISAKLRYANTNYKIDLRLKGDKSDHWIDDKYWSFRVNLDGENTLLGMRKFSLQRPLTRGYLNEWYLHKLLKYSGLISLRYHFIHLIVNGNDYGIYALEEHFDKRLIEYNNRREGPVFRFDDALCWYKDNIINNCEEAYTTSAIEPFELGNLQDTPELFAAFIKGKDLLEAFRQGQLSTSEVFDVPKLAKLFALGDLLGYHHMLAYTNMRFYYNTVTGLLEPIGFDNSNIELLSLTNPLIGSGRGTSSSPPETLTPWIDLFFQDEEFYRAYLQALAEVSQPSFVDTFFTSVADEAEDQLRILHKTYPWYTFDKEQIIRTNREYISVYLEPLQGVQAYVSSLEDSQSTLVLELGNIHPLPLEIVDVTFNDEILIPERSVVLESKRPFEAVRFVSASFSSPSSTSLDTTTPPVIVLRYRLLGLTPIYTTLVHDWPALSTAVLSDPLRDAAPLSEFSFLDVDASTKRISIPSGSWTLSDLLVIPKGYTVSVEPGTKIDLVEDALIVSYSPLALRGTPQNKIELFSSDGTGQGVLLLFAKQPSTFSYVSFSNLREPDTFRNTLTAVLTTYETSLSLDYVSFTDIHAEDAFNAVRSTFSLQHASFENTLSDCFDSDFSTGSINFSRFVSCGNDGFDLSGSIVSASDIVVLNAGDKGISSGEMSTVTGERIQVDGANIGAASKDKSLLTLKDSTLLHTNYTLAVYQKKPEFGPAKLIFNGLEQTTFHNIIEQGSQITLNGKVIAGDAKNVYEVLYGQ
;
A
#
# COMPACT_ATOMS: atom_id res chain seq x y z
N MET A 1 -48.30 -78.42 36.44
CA MET A 1 -49.35 -77.46 36.05
C MET A 1 -49.15 -76.21 36.90
N GLN A 2 -48.57 -75.17 36.27
CA GLN A 2 -49.11 -73.78 36.17
C GLN A 2 -49.06 -72.96 37.48
N ILE A 3 -48.11 -72.02 37.60
CA ILE A 3 -48.08 -70.64 37.06
C ILE A 3 -48.99 -69.69 37.84
N LYS A 4 -48.39 -68.81 38.67
CA LYS A 4 -48.37 -67.34 38.53
C LYS A 4 -47.74 -66.73 39.80
N ASP A 5 -46.64 -66.00 39.64
CA ASP A 5 -46.60 -64.58 39.98
C ASP A 5 -45.36 -63.95 39.33
N ARG A 6 -45.59 -62.87 38.57
CA ARG A 6 -44.58 -62.09 37.85
C ARG A 6 -44.76 -60.65 38.28
N GLU A 7 -43.78 -60.12 39.00
CA GLU A 7 -43.67 -58.71 39.34
C GLU A 7 -43.58 -57.85 38.07
N THR A 8 -44.31 -56.74 38.08
CA THR A 8 -44.36 -55.76 36.99
C THR A 8 -43.12 -54.87 37.00
N MET A 9 -42.21 -55.13 36.05
CA MET A 9 -41.08 -54.25 35.70
C MET A 9 -41.58 -52.86 35.29
N SER A 10 -41.02 -51.79 35.88
CA SER A 10 -41.46 -50.40 35.63
C SER A 10 -41.17 -49.96 34.18
N LEU A 11 -41.91 -48.95 33.68
CA LEU A 11 -41.69 -48.39 32.34
C LEU A 11 -40.24 -47.89 32.14
N ARG A 12 -39.61 -47.41 33.22
CA ARG A 12 -38.23 -46.92 33.26
C ARG A 12 -37.23 -48.07 33.08
N ASP A 13 -37.51 -49.23 33.68
CA ASP A 13 -36.67 -50.42 33.55
C ASP A 13 -36.82 -51.04 32.15
N ARG A 14 -38.04 -51.03 31.59
CA ARG A 14 -38.31 -51.44 30.20
C ARG A 14 -37.57 -50.55 29.21
N LEU A 15 -37.58 -49.23 29.41
CA LEU A 15 -36.80 -48.30 28.59
C LEU A 15 -35.30 -48.52 28.74
N SER A 16 -34.80 -48.77 29.96
CA SER A 16 -33.37 -49.01 30.20
C SER A 16 -32.85 -50.28 29.55
N VAL A 17 -33.66 -51.34 29.50
CA VAL A 17 -33.34 -52.61 28.84
C VAL A 17 -33.41 -52.46 27.31
N LEU A 18 -34.40 -51.72 26.79
CA LEU A 18 -34.48 -51.37 25.37
C LEU A 18 -33.28 -50.51 24.93
N LEU A 19 -32.89 -49.52 25.74
CA LEU A 19 -31.75 -48.62 25.49
C LEU A 19 -30.41 -49.36 25.57
N ARG A 20 -30.27 -50.37 26.44
CA ARG A 20 -29.08 -51.25 26.47
C ARG A 20 -28.97 -52.16 25.24
N LEU A 21 -30.08 -52.54 24.62
CA LEU A 21 -30.10 -53.26 23.33
C LEU A 21 -29.61 -52.39 22.15
N PHE A 22 -29.81 -51.07 22.23
CA PHE A 22 -29.31 -50.07 21.26
C PHE A 22 -27.90 -49.54 21.56
N ALA A 23 -27.33 -49.84 22.74
CA ALA A 23 -25.99 -49.40 23.13
C ALA A 23 -24.84 -50.19 22.46
N SER A 24 -25.11 -51.33 21.82
CA SER A 24 -24.10 -52.05 21.05
C SER A 24 -24.03 -51.49 19.62
N LYS A 25 -22.83 -51.09 19.17
CA LYS A 25 -22.58 -50.57 17.81
C LYS A 25 -23.31 -51.40 16.75
N LYS A 26 -23.36 -52.74 16.87
CA LYS A 26 -23.99 -53.65 15.89
C LYS A 26 -25.51 -53.52 15.75
N THR A 27 -26.27 -53.39 16.84
CA THR A 27 -27.75 -53.36 16.77
C THR A 27 -28.26 -52.02 16.24
N LEU A 28 -27.59 -50.93 16.63
CA LEU A 28 -27.87 -49.60 16.11
C LEU A 28 -27.42 -49.47 14.65
N THR A 29 -26.29 -50.08 14.25
CA THR A 29 -25.92 -50.20 12.83
C THR A 29 -26.99 -50.94 12.04
N VAL A 30 -27.60 -52.02 12.55
CA VAL A 30 -28.68 -52.74 11.84
C VAL A 30 -29.96 -51.90 11.73
N PHE A 31 -30.33 -51.13 12.75
CA PHE A 31 -31.50 -50.24 12.70
C PHE A 31 -31.28 -49.03 11.79
N VAL A 32 -30.08 -48.44 11.81
CA VAL A 32 -29.66 -47.37 10.90
C VAL A 32 -29.50 -47.91 9.48
N LEU A 33 -29.00 -49.14 9.29
CA LEU A 33 -28.97 -49.82 7.99
C LEU A 33 -30.40 -50.09 7.51
N ALA A 34 -31.35 -50.41 8.38
CA ALA A 34 -32.76 -50.57 8.02
C ALA A 34 -33.42 -49.24 7.62
N LEU A 35 -33.12 -48.14 8.32
CA LEU A 35 -33.57 -46.79 7.95
C LEU A 35 -32.87 -46.26 6.69
N PHE A 36 -31.60 -46.59 6.47
CA PHE A 36 -30.84 -46.28 5.26
C PHE A 36 -31.29 -47.13 4.08
N VAL A 37 -31.63 -48.41 4.28
CA VAL A 37 -32.23 -49.28 3.28
C VAL A 37 -33.66 -48.83 2.98
N PHE A 38 -34.42 -48.38 3.97
CA PHE A 38 -35.75 -47.78 3.77
C PHE A 38 -35.66 -46.41 3.07
N GLY A 39 -34.64 -45.62 3.37
CA GLY A 39 -34.32 -44.36 2.69
C GLY A 39 -33.76 -44.56 1.28
N LEU A 40 -32.98 -45.62 1.03
CA LEU A 40 -32.59 -46.10 -0.29
C LEU A 40 -33.79 -46.69 -1.04
N PHE A 41 -34.74 -47.31 -0.35
CA PHE A 41 -35.99 -47.83 -0.94
C PHE A 41 -36.92 -46.68 -1.33
N LEU A 42 -37.03 -45.64 -0.49
CA LEU A 42 -37.66 -44.37 -0.83
C LEU A 42 -36.90 -43.66 -1.95
N GLY A 43 -35.57 -43.64 -1.89
CA GLY A 43 -34.67 -43.08 -2.89
C GLY A 43 -34.72 -43.82 -4.23
N MET A 44 -34.95 -45.13 -4.23
CA MET A 44 -35.20 -45.95 -5.41
C MET A 44 -36.62 -45.76 -5.95
N LEU A 45 -37.61 -45.57 -5.06
CA LEU A 45 -38.97 -45.09 -5.41
C LEU A 45 -38.93 -43.69 -6.05
N PHE A 46 -38.01 -42.82 -5.63
CA PHE A 46 -37.75 -41.50 -6.23
C PHE A 46 -36.79 -41.56 -7.44
N ALA A 47 -35.89 -42.53 -7.53
CA ALA A 47 -34.96 -42.71 -8.67
C ALA A 47 -35.70 -43.10 -9.96
N GLY A 48 -36.84 -43.78 -9.84
CA GLY A 48 -37.77 -43.96 -10.96
C GLY A 48 -38.37 -42.65 -11.49
N PHE A 49 -38.34 -41.58 -10.70
CA PHE A 49 -38.85 -40.25 -11.04
C PHE A 49 -37.73 -39.30 -11.54
N PHE A 50 -36.51 -39.42 -11.01
CA PHE A 50 -35.36 -38.53 -11.28
C PHE A 50 -34.24 -39.11 -12.17
N GLY A 51 -34.26 -40.40 -12.50
CA GLY A 51 -33.21 -41.07 -13.29
C GLY A 51 -31.96 -41.42 -12.47
N THR A 52 -30.90 -41.89 -13.15
CA THR A 52 -29.59 -42.19 -12.52
C THR A 52 -28.66 -40.98 -12.59
N LEU A 53 -27.60 -40.94 -11.77
CA LEU A 53 -26.59 -39.86 -11.78
C LEU A 53 -25.99 -39.62 -13.17
N ASP A 54 -25.75 -40.69 -13.94
CA ASP A 54 -25.18 -40.60 -15.30
C ASP A 54 -26.24 -40.33 -16.39
N ASN A 55 -27.53 -40.40 -16.04
CA ASN A 55 -28.63 -40.15 -16.98
C ASN A 55 -29.89 -39.65 -16.25
N PRO A 56 -29.89 -38.39 -15.77
CA PRO A 56 -31.01 -37.82 -15.03
C PRO A 56 -32.22 -37.62 -15.94
N SER A 57 -33.42 -37.87 -15.39
CA SER A 57 -34.69 -37.74 -16.11
C SER A 57 -34.92 -36.28 -16.55
N PRO A 58 -35.76 -36.03 -17.57
CA PRO A 58 -36.08 -34.68 -18.02
C PRO A 58 -36.60 -33.78 -16.88
N THR A 59 -37.43 -34.35 -16.00
CA THR A 59 -38.00 -33.68 -14.81
C THR A 59 -36.93 -33.34 -13.78
N ALA A 60 -35.89 -34.16 -13.63
CA ALA A 60 -34.75 -33.88 -12.75
C ALA A 60 -33.92 -32.69 -13.22
N ARG A 61 -33.68 -32.60 -14.54
CA ARG A 61 -32.93 -31.49 -15.14
C ARG A 61 -33.72 -30.18 -15.03
N GLU A 62 -35.04 -30.25 -15.20
CA GLU A 62 -35.94 -29.10 -15.09
C GLU A 62 -36.05 -28.62 -13.63
N PHE A 63 -36.16 -29.54 -12.67
CA PHE A 63 -36.17 -29.24 -11.23
C PHE A 63 -34.85 -28.59 -10.76
N VAL A 64 -33.69 -29.14 -11.16
CA VAL A 64 -32.38 -28.55 -10.81
C VAL A 64 -32.18 -27.18 -11.47
N ARG A 65 -32.70 -26.97 -12.68
CA ARG A 65 -32.68 -25.68 -13.37
C ARG A 65 -33.57 -24.64 -12.70
N ASP A 66 -34.76 -25.04 -12.24
CA ASP A 66 -35.76 -24.12 -11.66
C ASP A 66 -35.50 -23.84 -10.17
N VAL A 67 -34.90 -24.79 -9.44
CA VAL A 67 -34.61 -24.68 -8.00
C VAL A 67 -33.17 -24.24 -7.74
N GLY A 68 -32.23 -24.49 -8.65
CA GLY A 68 -30.81 -24.13 -8.54
C GLY A 68 -29.99 -25.15 -7.72
N LEU A 69 -28.77 -25.45 -8.18
CA LEU A 69 -27.88 -26.46 -7.58
C LEU A 69 -27.59 -26.19 -6.09
N PHE A 70 -27.49 -24.92 -5.72
CA PHE A 70 -27.25 -24.46 -4.36
C PHE A 70 -28.41 -24.82 -3.42
N SER A 71 -29.64 -24.62 -3.86
CA SER A 71 -30.86 -24.94 -3.11
C SER A 71 -31.03 -26.44 -2.88
N VAL A 72 -30.61 -27.26 -3.85
CA VAL A 72 -30.59 -28.73 -3.72
C VAL A 72 -29.54 -29.18 -2.69
N MET A 73 -28.32 -28.61 -2.75
CA MET A 73 -27.27 -28.86 -1.75
C MET A 73 -27.70 -28.46 -0.33
N GLN A 74 -28.40 -27.33 -0.21
CA GLN A 74 -28.95 -26.87 1.06
C GLN A 74 -30.05 -27.80 1.58
N TRP A 75 -30.92 -28.31 0.71
CA TRP A 75 -31.96 -29.28 1.07
C TRP A 75 -31.37 -30.63 1.53
N VAL A 76 -30.29 -31.10 0.91
CA VAL A 76 -29.55 -32.29 1.36
C VAL A 76 -28.90 -32.07 2.72
N SER A 77 -28.28 -30.90 2.93
CA SER A 77 -27.72 -30.51 4.23
C SER A 77 -28.80 -30.45 5.32
N ASP A 78 -29.95 -29.86 5.03
CA ASP A 78 -31.09 -29.77 5.95
C ASP A 78 -31.74 -31.14 6.20
N GLY A 79 -31.75 -32.04 5.21
CA GLY A 79 -32.18 -33.44 5.37
C GLY A 79 -31.24 -34.26 6.26
N LEU A 80 -29.93 -34.03 6.19
CA LEU A 80 -28.94 -34.68 7.06
C LEU A 80 -29.07 -34.20 8.52
N LYS A 81 -29.37 -32.91 8.75
CA LYS A 81 -29.64 -32.33 10.07
C LYS A 81 -30.80 -33.03 10.80
N ILE A 82 -31.85 -33.43 10.06
CA ILE A 82 -33.01 -34.17 10.61
C ILE A 82 -32.59 -35.52 11.23
N VAL A 83 -31.51 -36.15 10.75
CA VAL A 83 -31.01 -37.44 11.25
C VAL A 83 -29.95 -37.28 12.34
N VAL A 84 -29.09 -36.26 12.22
CA VAL A 84 -27.96 -36.04 13.15
C VAL A 84 -28.43 -35.47 14.49
N HIS A 85 -29.37 -34.52 14.51
CA HIS A 85 -29.80 -33.90 15.77
C HIS A 85 -30.42 -34.86 16.77
N PRO A 86 -31.30 -35.82 16.37
CA PRO A 86 -31.76 -36.86 17.29
C PRO A 86 -30.61 -37.71 17.86
N ILE A 87 -29.61 -38.08 17.04
CA ILE A 87 -28.46 -38.88 17.50
C ILE A 87 -27.65 -38.10 18.53
N SER A 88 -27.29 -36.85 18.21
CA SER A 88 -26.60 -35.94 19.12
C SER A 88 -27.36 -35.77 20.43
N TYR A 89 -28.69 -35.57 20.36
CA TYR A 89 -29.54 -35.47 21.54
C TYR A 89 -29.51 -36.74 22.40
N PHE A 90 -29.61 -37.93 21.78
CA PHE A 90 -29.53 -39.21 22.51
C PHE A 90 -28.14 -39.42 23.13
N GLN A 91 -27.06 -39.08 22.43
CA GLN A 91 -25.71 -39.11 22.98
C GLN A 91 -25.60 -38.16 24.17
N GLY A 92 -26.17 -36.95 24.08
CA GLY A 92 -26.24 -36.00 25.18
C GLY A 92 -27.02 -36.51 26.39
N LEU A 93 -28.13 -37.24 26.19
CA LEU A 93 -28.90 -37.86 27.28
C LEU A 93 -28.12 -38.95 28.03
N LEU A 94 -27.13 -39.58 27.39
CA LEU A 94 -26.27 -40.57 28.03
C LEU A 94 -25.18 -39.93 28.91
N THR A 95 -24.89 -38.64 28.71
CA THR A 95 -23.93 -37.90 29.53
C THR A 95 -24.48 -37.61 30.92
N ARG A 96 -23.57 -37.47 31.89
CA ARG A 96 -23.88 -37.09 33.27
C ARG A 96 -23.04 -35.88 33.67
N PRO A 97 -23.32 -34.69 33.12
CA PRO A 97 -22.60 -33.48 33.50
C PRO A 97 -22.79 -33.18 34.99
N GLU A 98 -21.82 -32.46 35.54
CA GLU A 98 -21.90 -31.91 36.89
C GLU A 98 -23.18 -31.09 37.05
N LYS A 99 -23.86 -31.25 38.18
CA LYS A 99 -25.18 -30.64 38.41
C LYS A 99 -25.11 -29.61 39.53
N ILE A 100 -25.45 -28.37 39.20
CA ILE A 100 -25.53 -27.24 40.14
C ILE A 100 -26.99 -26.81 40.28
N ILE A 101 -27.44 -26.64 41.51
CA ILE A 101 -28.77 -26.12 41.82
C ILE A 101 -28.65 -24.83 42.60
N LEU A 102 -29.26 -23.75 42.11
CA LEU A 102 -29.37 -22.48 42.82
C LEU A 102 -30.77 -22.36 43.42
N ASP A 103 -30.83 -22.15 44.73
CA ASP A 103 -32.06 -21.82 45.46
C ASP A 103 -31.95 -20.35 45.92
N ILE A 104 -32.69 -19.48 45.25
CA ILE A 104 -32.72 -18.03 45.44
C ILE A 104 -34.04 -17.67 46.15
N PRO A 105 -34.00 -17.09 47.36
CA PRO A 105 -35.21 -16.62 48.05
C PRO A 105 -36.02 -15.66 47.16
N PHE A 106 -37.35 -15.73 47.23
CA PHE A 106 -38.23 -14.95 46.36
C PHE A 106 -37.89 -13.44 46.39
N GLU A 107 -37.75 -12.86 47.59
CA GLU A 107 -37.42 -11.44 47.76
C GLU A 107 -36.10 -11.07 47.05
N ASN A 108 -35.07 -11.92 47.13
CA ASN A 108 -33.79 -11.69 46.48
C ASN A 108 -33.85 -11.91 44.96
N TYR A 109 -34.70 -12.83 44.50
CA TYR A 109 -34.94 -13.03 43.07
C TYR A 109 -35.60 -11.80 42.44
N GLU A 110 -36.51 -11.13 43.15
CA GLU A 110 -37.14 -9.89 42.69
C GLU A 110 -36.13 -8.74 42.55
N LEU A 111 -35.08 -8.69 43.40
CA LEU A 111 -33.98 -7.74 43.27
C LEU A 111 -33.18 -7.97 41.98
N LEU A 112 -32.84 -9.23 41.67
CA LEU A 112 -32.17 -9.57 40.40
C LEU A 112 -33.04 -9.19 39.21
N ARG A 113 -34.36 -9.43 39.28
CA ARG A 113 -35.30 -9.05 38.22
C ARG A 113 -35.36 -7.53 38.05
N ALA A 114 -35.39 -6.77 39.14
CA ALA A 114 -35.38 -5.31 39.08
C ALA A 114 -34.12 -4.77 38.39
N LYS A 115 -32.94 -5.32 38.73
CA LYS A 115 -31.68 -4.97 38.07
C LYS A 115 -31.70 -5.30 36.57
N ARG A 116 -32.26 -6.45 36.18
CA ARG A 116 -32.45 -6.81 34.77
C ARG A 116 -33.36 -5.84 34.04
N GLU A 117 -34.51 -5.48 34.62
CA GLU A 117 -35.43 -4.52 33.99
C GLU A 117 -34.80 -3.14 33.82
N GLN A 118 -33.99 -2.70 34.78
CA GLN A 118 -33.18 -1.49 34.62
C GLN A 118 -32.19 -1.63 33.45
N ALA A 119 -31.43 -2.73 33.38
CA ALA A 119 -30.47 -2.94 32.30
C ALA A 119 -31.13 -3.02 30.91
N LEU A 120 -32.33 -3.59 30.81
CA LEU A 120 -33.13 -3.60 29.57
C LEU A 120 -33.50 -2.19 29.11
N GLN A 121 -33.80 -1.28 30.05
CA GLN A 121 -34.11 0.13 29.75
C GLN A 121 -32.86 0.93 29.38
N ASP A 122 -31.74 0.62 30.02
CA ASP A 122 -30.45 1.30 29.83
C ASP A 122 -29.72 0.80 28.56
N GLY A 123 -30.02 -0.41 28.09
CA GLY A 123 -29.37 -1.06 26.94
C GLY A 123 -28.02 -1.69 27.28
N SER A 124 -27.58 -1.55 28.54
CA SER A 124 -26.35 -2.12 29.11
C SER A 124 -26.52 -2.27 30.63
N MET A 125 -25.63 -3.03 31.28
CA MET A 125 -25.66 -3.23 32.73
C MET A 125 -24.33 -2.85 33.36
N VAL A 126 -24.33 -1.84 34.24
CA VAL A 126 -23.20 -1.58 35.14
C VAL A 126 -23.47 -2.29 36.47
N SER A 127 -22.58 -3.22 36.84
CA SER A 127 -22.73 -4.00 38.07
C SER A 127 -21.69 -3.62 39.13
N THR A 128 -22.12 -3.53 40.39
CA THR A 128 -21.25 -3.25 41.54
C THR A 128 -21.31 -4.39 42.58
N ASP A 129 -20.47 -4.32 43.60
CA ASP A 129 -20.50 -5.28 44.71
C ASP A 129 -21.78 -5.15 45.58
N GLU A 130 -22.50 -4.03 45.47
CA GLU A 130 -23.79 -3.83 46.15
C GLU A 130 -24.93 -4.63 45.50
N ASP A 131 -24.74 -5.10 44.26
CA ASP A 131 -25.75 -5.90 43.54
C ASP A 131 -25.78 -7.38 43.96
N PHE A 132 -24.89 -7.82 44.86
CA PHE A 132 -24.88 -9.19 45.37
C PHE A 132 -26.03 -9.46 46.34
N ILE A 133 -26.76 -10.54 46.10
CA ILE A 133 -27.80 -11.07 46.99
C ILE A 133 -27.38 -12.40 47.58
N SER A 134 -27.89 -12.75 48.76
CA SER A 134 -27.64 -14.06 49.35
C SER A 134 -28.51 -15.15 48.72
N ALA A 135 -27.92 -16.30 48.39
CA ALA A 135 -28.61 -17.48 47.89
C ALA A 135 -27.95 -18.78 48.43
N LYS A 136 -28.50 -19.94 48.02
CA LYS A 136 -27.88 -21.24 48.30
C LYS A 136 -27.53 -21.95 47.01
N LEU A 137 -26.36 -22.58 46.99
CA LEU A 137 -25.92 -23.46 45.92
C LEU A 137 -25.86 -24.89 46.45
N ARG A 138 -26.48 -25.84 45.74
CA ARG A 138 -26.35 -27.27 46.03
C ARG A 138 -25.57 -27.95 44.92
N TYR A 139 -24.56 -28.71 45.34
CA TYR A 139 -23.71 -29.49 44.46
C TYR A 139 -23.39 -30.82 45.15
N ALA A 140 -23.65 -31.93 44.44
CA ALA A 140 -23.66 -33.28 45.02
C ALA A 140 -24.49 -33.34 46.33
N ASN A 141 -23.85 -33.65 47.47
CA ASN A 141 -24.48 -33.73 48.78
C ASN A 141 -24.16 -32.52 49.68
N THR A 142 -23.58 -31.46 49.12
CA THR A 142 -23.12 -30.28 49.87
C THR A 142 -23.96 -29.06 49.52
N ASN A 143 -24.31 -28.29 50.56
CA ASN A 143 -24.99 -27.01 50.43
C ASN A 143 -24.01 -25.89 50.77
N TYR A 144 -23.87 -24.93 49.88
CA TYR A 144 -23.06 -23.74 50.06
C TYR A 144 -23.96 -22.53 50.24
N LYS A 145 -23.63 -21.66 51.19
CA LYS A 145 -24.12 -20.28 51.19
C LYS A 145 -23.29 -19.50 50.18
N ILE A 146 -23.98 -18.70 49.38
CA ILE A 146 -23.37 -17.96 48.28
C ILE A 146 -23.89 -16.54 48.24
N ASP A 147 -23.07 -15.65 47.71
CA ASP A 147 -23.48 -14.37 47.16
C ASP A 147 -23.61 -14.50 45.64
N LEU A 148 -24.72 -14.00 45.10
CA LEU A 148 -25.12 -14.15 43.71
C LEU A 148 -25.50 -12.79 43.13
N ARG A 149 -25.07 -12.48 41.91
CA ARG A 149 -25.59 -11.34 41.13
C ARG A 149 -25.75 -11.70 39.66
N LEU A 150 -26.43 -10.85 38.89
CA LEU A 150 -26.40 -10.95 37.43
C LEU A 150 -25.00 -10.65 36.90
N LYS A 151 -24.64 -11.29 35.79
CA LYS A 151 -23.36 -11.12 35.10
C LYS A 151 -23.57 -10.51 33.72
N GLY A 152 -22.62 -9.67 33.30
CA GLY A 152 -22.40 -9.25 31.93
C GLY A 152 -22.97 -7.86 31.63
N ASP A 153 -22.21 -7.06 30.89
CA ASP A 153 -22.57 -5.67 30.58
C ASP A 153 -23.51 -5.58 29.38
N LYS A 154 -23.46 -6.58 28.47
CA LYS A 154 -24.29 -6.67 27.27
C LYS A 154 -25.49 -7.60 27.46
N SER A 155 -26.52 -7.36 26.62
CA SER A 155 -27.85 -7.94 26.76
C SER A 155 -27.90 -9.44 26.50
N ASP A 156 -26.95 -10.02 25.76
CA ASP A 156 -26.85 -11.45 25.50
C ASP A 156 -26.80 -12.31 26.79
N HIS A 157 -26.39 -11.72 27.92
CA HIS A 157 -26.38 -12.36 29.23
C HIS A 157 -27.72 -12.41 29.96
N TRP A 158 -28.64 -11.47 29.69
CA TRP A 158 -29.84 -11.25 30.52
C TRP A 158 -31.10 -10.84 29.75
N ILE A 159 -31.05 -10.73 28.41
CA ILE A 159 -32.20 -10.34 27.58
C ILE A 159 -33.31 -11.39 27.61
N ASP A 160 -32.95 -12.66 27.72
CA ASP A 160 -33.90 -13.77 27.81
C ASP A 160 -34.74 -13.65 29.09
N ASP A 161 -36.02 -14.03 29.03
CA ASP A 161 -36.94 -13.94 30.17
C ASP A 161 -36.65 -15.02 31.24
N LYS A 162 -35.97 -16.09 30.84
CA LYS A 162 -35.63 -17.23 31.70
C LYS A 162 -34.13 -17.42 31.87
N TYR A 163 -33.36 -17.42 30.78
CA TYR A 163 -31.97 -17.86 30.76
C TYR A 163 -30.99 -16.72 31.06
N TRP A 164 -30.80 -16.41 32.34
CA TRP A 164 -29.86 -15.36 32.79
C TRP A 164 -28.47 -15.92 33.10
N SER A 165 -27.46 -15.06 33.01
CA SER A 165 -26.10 -15.33 33.47
C SER A 165 -25.88 -14.82 34.89
N PHE A 166 -25.15 -15.59 35.69
CA PHE A 166 -24.91 -15.33 37.10
C PHE A 166 -23.43 -15.27 37.44
N ARG A 167 -23.08 -14.38 38.36
CA ARG A 167 -21.80 -14.40 39.09
C ARG A 167 -22.05 -15.00 40.48
N VAL A 168 -21.26 -16.01 40.84
CA VAL A 168 -21.38 -16.74 42.10
C VAL A 168 -20.09 -16.59 42.91
N ASN A 169 -20.23 -16.18 44.17
CA ASN A 169 -19.17 -16.19 45.17
C ASN A 169 -19.57 -17.14 46.30
N LEU A 170 -18.72 -18.11 46.64
CA LEU A 170 -18.91 -18.98 47.81
C LEU A 170 -18.48 -18.24 49.09
N ASP A 171 -19.25 -18.40 50.17
CA ASP A 171 -18.91 -17.82 51.48
C ASP A 171 -17.59 -18.38 52.04
N GLY A 172 -16.74 -17.51 52.59
CA GLY A 172 -15.52 -17.86 53.31
C GLY A 172 -14.45 -18.51 52.41
N GLU A 173 -13.84 -19.60 52.89
CA GLU A 173 -12.78 -20.35 52.19
C GLU A 173 -13.30 -21.57 51.40
N ASN A 174 -14.62 -21.70 51.28
CA ASN A 174 -15.24 -22.81 50.55
C ASN A 174 -14.88 -22.77 49.07
N THR A 175 -14.77 -23.94 48.45
CA THR A 175 -14.53 -24.07 47.02
C THR A 175 -15.45 -25.11 46.39
N LEU A 176 -15.82 -24.88 45.13
CA LEU A 176 -16.49 -25.82 44.25
C LEU A 176 -15.57 -26.09 43.08
N LEU A 177 -15.16 -27.36 42.90
CA LEU A 177 -14.20 -27.77 41.86
C LEU A 177 -12.89 -26.95 41.88
N GLY A 178 -12.45 -26.55 43.08
CA GLY A 178 -11.25 -25.73 43.28
C GLY A 178 -11.44 -24.22 43.07
N MET A 179 -12.67 -23.76 42.76
CA MET A 179 -13.00 -22.35 42.55
C MET A 179 -13.82 -21.79 43.71
N ARG A 180 -13.50 -20.57 44.14
CA ARG A 180 -14.34 -19.81 45.09
C ARG A 180 -15.34 -18.90 44.38
N LYS A 181 -14.90 -18.30 43.27
CA LYS A 181 -15.67 -17.36 42.46
C LYS A 181 -15.75 -17.89 41.03
N PHE A 182 -16.94 -17.89 40.46
CA PHE A 182 -17.16 -18.36 39.09
C PHE A 182 -18.43 -17.75 38.50
N SER A 183 -18.56 -17.88 37.18
CA SER A 183 -19.73 -17.49 36.42
C SER A 183 -20.49 -18.71 35.95
N LEU A 184 -21.81 -18.59 35.90
CA LEU A 184 -22.70 -19.53 35.23
C LEU A 184 -23.40 -18.78 34.10
N GLN A 185 -23.11 -19.12 32.86
CA GLN A 185 -23.61 -18.39 31.70
C GLN A 185 -24.05 -19.33 30.58
N ARG A 186 -24.86 -18.83 29.65
CA ARG A 186 -25.28 -19.63 28.49
C ARG A 186 -24.06 -19.97 27.63
N PRO A 187 -23.92 -21.20 27.12
CA PRO A 187 -22.81 -21.52 26.23
C PRO A 187 -22.73 -20.62 25.00
N LEU A 188 -23.87 -20.23 24.42
CA LEU A 188 -23.93 -19.33 23.26
C LEU A 188 -23.25 -17.97 23.50
N THR A 189 -23.33 -17.41 24.71
CA THR A 189 -22.70 -16.14 25.11
C THR A 189 -21.18 -16.16 24.99
N ARG A 190 -20.58 -17.35 24.95
CA ARG A 190 -19.13 -17.57 24.80
C ARG A 190 -18.78 -18.41 23.56
N GLY A 191 -19.68 -18.44 22.58
CA GLY A 191 -19.47 -19.22 21.35
C GLY A 191 -19.35 -20.73 21.57
N TYR A 192 -20.04 -21.26 22.59
CA TYR A 192 -20.03 -22.68 22.96
C TYR A 192 -18.60 -23.20 23.23
N LEU A 193 -18.07 -24.09 22.38
CA LEU A 193 -16.73 -24.65 22.56
C LEU A 193 -15.60 -23.66 22.23
N ASN A 194 -15.88 -22.51 21.61
CA ASN A 194 -14.83 -21.54 21.27
C ASN A 194 -14.03 -21.13 22.50
N GLU A 195 -14.70 -20.70 23.58
CA GLU A 195 -14.05 -20.29 24.82
C GLU A 195 -13.38 -21.45 25.57
N TRP A 196 -13.95 -22.66 25.46
CA TRP A 196 -13.32 -23.86 26.01
C TRP A 196 -11.99 -24.14 25.28
N TYR A 197 -11.97 -24.12 23.94
CA TYR A 197 -10.76 -24.30 23.16
C TYR A 197 -9.73 -23.19 23.42
N LEU A 198 -10.17 -21.94 23.60
CA LEU A 198 -9.30 -20.85 24.02
C LEU A 198 -8.55 -21.23 25.31
N HIS A 199 -9.24 -21.58 26.38
CA HIS A 199 -8.57 -21.89 27.65
C HIS A 199 -7.70 -23.14 27.59
N LYS A 200 -8.05 -24.12 26.75
CA LYS A 200 -7.16 -25.26 26.46
C LYS A 200 -5.90 -24.84 25.72
N LEU A 201 -6.02 -23.94 24.75
CA LEU A 201 -4.90 -23.43 23.97
C LEU A 201 -3.96 -22.55 24.81
N LEU A 202 -4.52 -21.70 25.67
CA LEU A 202 -3.77 -20.93 26.67
C LEU A 202 -2.97 -21.85 27.60
N LYS A 203 -3.62 -22.88 28.15
CA LYS A 203 -2.97 -23.87 29.03
C LYS A 203 -1.88 -24.65 28.30
N TYR A 204 -2.15 -25.12 27.08
CA TYR A 204 -1.19 -25.81 26.22
C TYR A 204 0.05 -24.95 25.95
N SER A 205 -0.14 -23.63 25.86
CA SER A 205 0.92 -22.66 25.61
C SER A 205 1.57 -22.10 26.90
N GLY A 206 1.31 -22.69 28.07
CA GLY A 206 1.92 -22.30 29.35
C GLY A 206 1.41 -20.97 29.94
N LEU A 207 0.33 -20.42 29.38
CA LEU A 207 -0.32 -19.19 29.84
C LEU A 207 -1.34 -19.49 30.95
N ILE A 208 -1.69 -18.44 31.71
CA ILE A 208 -2.73 -18.54 32.74
C ILE A 208 -4.07 -18.78 32.04
N SER A 209 -4.73 -19.88 32.40
CA SER A 209 -6.01 -20.30 31.85
C SER A 209 -7.07 -20.40 32.95
N LEU A 210 -8.30 -19.97 32.65
CA LEU A 210 -9.44 -20.16 33.54
C LEU A 210 -9.92 -21.61 33.44
N ARG A 211 -10.40 -22.18 34.55
CA ARG A 211 -11.19 -23.41 34.47
C ARG A 211 -12.51 -23.12 33.77
N TYR A 212 -12.75 -23.80 32.66
CA TYR A 212 -13.94 -23.66 31.84
C TYR A 212 -14.49 -25.02 31.43
N HIS A 213 -15.76 -25.32 31.73
CA HIS A 213 -16.44 -26.55 31.31
C HIS A 213 -17.97 -26.41 31.39
N PHE A 214 -18.71 -27.38 30.86
CA PHE A 214 -20.17 -27.35 30.84
C PHE A 214 -20.81 -28.17 31.97
N ILE A 215 -21.84 -27.59 32.59
CA ILE A 215 -22.58 -28.14 33.72
C ILE A 215 -24.09 -28.11 33.45
N HIS A 216 -24.88 -28.88 34.20
CA HIS A 216 -26.36 -28.81 34.19
C HIS A 216 -26.83 -27.89 35.32
N LEU A 217 -27.52 -26.80 34.97
CA LEU A 217 -28.03 -25.80 35.91
C LEU A 217 -29.53 -25.96 36.17
N ILE A 218 -29.92 -25.85 37.45
CA ILE A 218 -31.31 -25.69 37.89
C ILE A 218 -31.39 -24.45 38.78
N VAL A 219 -32.37 -23.57 38.53
CA VAL A 219 -32.60 -22.37 39.35
C VAL A 219 -34.04 -22.40 39.87
N ASN A 220 -34.21 -22.35 41.19
CA ASN A 220 -35.53 -22.38 41.85
C ASN A 220 -36.45 -23.52 41.36
N GLY A 221 -35.86 -24.69 41.09
CA GLY A 221 -36.56 -25.88 40.59
C GLY A 221 -36.80 -25.91 39.07
N ASN A 222 -36.54 -24.82 38.36
CA ASN A 222 -36.65 -24.76 36.90
C ASN A 222 -35.38 -25.30 36.24
N ASP A 223 -35.54 -26.14 35.23
CA ASP A 223 -34.42 -26.66 34.44
C ASP A 223 -33.93 -25.60 33.44
N TYR A 224 -32.68 -25.15 33.63
CA TYR A 224 -32.01 -24.17 32.78
C TYR A 224 -31.18 -24.85 31.68
N GLY A 225 -31.01 -26.17 31.74
CA GLY A 225 -30.23 -26.94 30.78
C GLY A 225 -28.72 -26.81 30.99
N ILE A 226 -27.96 -26.99 29.93
CA ILE A 226 -26.50 -26.91 29.96
C ILE A 226 -26.03 -25.46 29.98
N TYR A 227 -25.18 -25.15 30.95
CA TYR A 227 -24.56 -23.86 31.19
C TYR A 227 -23.03 -23.99 31.16
N ALA A 228 -22.36 -22.94 30.74
CA ALA A 228 -20.92 -22.79 30.88
C ALA A 228 -20.59 -22.34 32.30
N LEU A 229 -19.68 -23.07 32.95
CA LEU A 229 -19.04 -22.69 34.19
C LEU A 229 -17.66 -22.11 33.84
N GLU A 230 -17.42 -20.85 34.21
CA GLU A 230 -16.19 -20.11 33.93
C GLU A 230 -15.61 -19.59 35.25
N GLU A 231 -14.39 -19.99 35.60
CA GLU A 231 -13.68 -19.50 36.78
C GLU A 231 -13.54 -17.97 36.78
N HIS A 232 -13.56 -17.36 37.96
CA HIS A 232 -13.26 -15.94 38.12
C HIS A 232 -11.96 -15.69 38.88
N PHE A 233 -11.46 -14.46 38.78
CA PHE A 233 -10.16 -14.07 39.30
C PHE A 233 -10.15 -14.09 40.84
N ASP A 234 -9.30 -14.95 41.38
CA ASP A 234 -9.06 -15.22 42.79
C ASP A 234 -7.63 -15.80 42.89
N LYS A 235 -6.99 -15.78 44.06
CA LYS A 235 -5.65 -16.38 44.24
C LYS A 235 -5.58 -17.85 43.82
N ARG A 236 -6.67 -18.60 43.96
CA ARG A 236 -6.74 -20.03 43.57
C ARG A 236 -6.58 -20.26 42.07
N LEU A 237 -6.93 -19.28 41.23
CA LEU A 237 -6.68 -19.32 39.79
C LEU A 237 -5.16 -19.33 39.53
N ILE A 238 -4.43 -18.48 40.25
CA ILE A 238 -2.98 -18.32 40.12
C ILE A 238 -2.27 -19.59 40.58
N GLU A 239 -2.66 -20.14 41.72
CA GLU A 239 -2.13 -21.41 42.23
C GLU A 239 -2.42 -22.59 41.28
N TYR A 240 -3.63 -22.64 40.69
CA TYR A 240 -3.99 -23.66 39.70
C TYR A 240 -3.12 -23.64 38.45
N ASN A 241 -2.63 -22.45 38.08
CA ASN A 241 -1.73 -22.25 36.96
C ASN A 241 -0.24 -22.35 37.36
N ASN A 242 0.05 -22.98 38.51
CA ASN A 242 1.40 -23.19 39.05
C ASN A 242 2.20 -21.89 39.21
N ARG A 243 1.53 -20.80 39.60
CA ARG A 243 2.15 -19.51 39.91
C ARG A 243 2.12 -19.27 41.42
N ARG A 244 3.05 -18.47 41.93
CA ARG A 244 3.04 -18.04 43.34
C ARG A 244 1.90 -17.06 43.57
N GLU A 245 1.40 -16.96 44.79
CA GLU A 245 0.38 -15.96 45.14
C GLU A 245 0.87 -14.54 44.77
N GLY A 246 -0.03 -13.78 44.14
CA GLY A 246 0.21 -12.42 43.66
C GLY A 246 -1.09 -11.78 43.21
N PRO A 247 -1.15 -10.44 43.11
CA PRO A 247 -2.38 -9.73 42.84
C PRO A 247 -2.78 -9.87 41.36
N VAL A 248 -4.08 -9.95 41.13
CA VAL A 248 -4.70 -9.86 39.80
C VAL A 248 -5.50 -8.56 39.73
N PHE A 249 -5.32 -7.81 38.65
CA PHE A 249 -5.95 -6.50 38.48
C PHE A 249 -6.29 -6.23 37.01
N ARG A 250 -7.01 -5.13 36.78
CA ARG A 250 -7.54 -4.72 35.48
C ARG A 250 -7.62 -3.20 35.37
N PHE A 251 -7.82 -2.71 34.15
CA PHE A 251 -8.48 -1.43 33.96
C PHE A 251 -9.96 -1.56 34.30
N ASP A 252 -10.51 -0.59 35.02
CA ASP A 252 -11.96 -0.44 35.20
C ASP A 252 -12.59 -0.04 33.88
N ASP A 253 -13.49 -0.89 33.40
CA ASP A 253 -14.17 -0.77 32.13
C ASP A 253 -15.55 -0.12 32.23
N ALA A 254 -15.98 0.31 33.43
CA ALA A 254 -17.29 0.93 33.64
C ALA A 254 -17.53 2.12 32.69
N LEU A 255 -16.50 2.93 32.42
CA LEU A 255 -16.57 4.05 31.46
C LEU A 255 -17.03 3.59 30.06
N CYS A 256 -16.57 2.44 29.56
CA CYS A 256 -16.99 1.92 28.24
C CYS A 256 -18.51 1.61 28.17
N TRP A 257 -19.15 1.36 29.32
CA TRP A 257 -20.52 0.88 29.37
C TRP A 257 -21.56 1.91 29.85
N TYR A 258 -21.15 3.14 30.20
CA TYR A 258 -22.11 4.21 30.54
C TYR A 258 -22.82 4.79 29.31
N LYS A 259 -24.15 4.92 29.41
CA LYS A 259 -25.06 5.36 28.33
C LYS A 259 -24.84 6.81 27.86
N ASP A 260 -24.43 7.69 28.78
CA ASP A 260 -24.17 9.13 28.53
C ASP A 260 -22.66 9.44 28.56
N ASN A 261 -21.81 8.50 28.15
CA ASN A 261 -20.37 8.73 28.17
C ASN A 261 -19.97 9.81 27.15
N ILE A 262 -19.16 10.77 27.60
CA ILE A 262 -18.53 11.79 26.75
C ILE A 262 -17.51 11.13 25.80
N ILE A 263 -16.90 10.02 26.24
CA ILE A 263 -15.97 9.21 25.46
C ILE A 263 -16.78 8.22 24.60
N ASN A 264 -17.07 8.61 23.36
CA ASN A 264 -17.80 7.78 22.39
C ASN A 264 -16.98 6.59 21.84
N ASN A 265 -15.73 6.43 22.26
CA ASN A 265 -14.85 5.35 21.82
C ASN A 265 -14.30 4.57 23.03
N CYS A 266 -14.73 3.31 23.20
CA CYS A 266 -14.18 2.45 24.25
C CYS A 266 -12.66 2.29 24.13
N GLU A 267 -12.06 2.37 22.94
CA GLU A 267 -10.60 2.30 22.77
C GLU A 267 -9.85 3.52 23.31
N GLU A 268 -10.52 4.64 23.58
CA GLU A 268 -9.90 5.80 24.23
C GLU A 268 -9.97 5.68 25.77
N ALA A 269 -10.98 4.99 26.30
CA ALA A 269 -11.27 4.96 27.72
C ALA A 269 -10.14 4.33 28.57
N TYR A 270 -9.28 3.45 28.01
CA TYR A 270 -8.13 2.90 28.74
C TYR A 270 -7.17 3.98 29.28
N THR A 271 -7.11 5.14 28.61
CA THR A 271 -6.26 6.28 29.00
C THR A 271 -6.75 6.96 30.29
N THR A 272 -8.03 6.80 30.64
CA THR A 272 -8.67 7.43 31.81
C THR A 272 -9.17 6.41 32.83
N SER A 273 -9.33 5.15 32.46
CA SER A 273 -9.73 4.05 33.34
C SER A 273 -8.82 3.93 34.57
N ALA A 274 -9.42 3.78 35.75
CA ALA A 274 -8.68 3.42 36.95
C ALA A 274 -8.10 2.00 36.81
N ILE A 275 -7.00 1.71 37.51
CA ILE A 275 -6.46 0.35 37.64
C ILE A 275 -6.84 -0.19 39.01
N GLU A 276 -7.60 -1.28 39.02
CA GLU A 276 -8.22 -1.82 40.23
C GLU A 276 -7.94 -3.32 40.41
N PRO A 277 -7.72 -3.79 41.65
CA PRO A 277 -7.55 -5.20 41.93
C PRO A 277 -8.89 -5.91 42.08
N PHE A 278 -8.95 -7.21 41.77
CA PHE A 278 -10.17 -8.01 41.97
C PHE A 278 -10.52 -8.27 43.44
N GLU A 279 -9.58 -8.11 44.37
CA GLU A 279 -9.78 -8.44 45.80
C GLU A 279 -9.28 -7.33 46.74
N LEU A 280 -9.71 -6.08 46.53
CA LEU A 280 -9.21 -4.91 47.26
C LEU A 280 -9.24 -5.07 48.79
N GLY A 281 -10.34 -5.56 49.37
CA GLY A 281 -10.46 -5.78 50.82
C GLY A 281 -9.41 -6.77 51.35
N ASN A 282 -9.27 -7.93 50.68
CA ASN A 282 -8.28 -8.95 51.07
C ASN A 282 -6.84 -8.43 50.93
N LEU A 283 -6.59 -7.56 49.95
CA LEU A 283 -5.29 -6.92 49.77
C LEU A 283 -4.97 -5.98 50.92
N GLN A 284 -5.90 -5.12 51.32
CA GLN A 284 -5.68 -4.18 52.43
C GLN A 284 -5.39 -4.89 53.76
N ASP A 285 -5.96 -6.10 53.94
CA ASP A 285 -5.69 -6.96 55.08
C ASP A 285 -4.34 -7.70 55.00
N THR A 286 -3.66 -7.65 53.86
CA THR A 286 -2.37 -8.32 53.58
C THR A 286 -1.33 -7.31 53.04
N PRO A 287 -0.57 -6.62 53.91
CA PRO A 287 0.31 -5.50 53.53
C PRO A 287 1.30 -5.84 52.40
N GLU A 288 1.86 -7.06 52.40
CA GLU A 288 2.81 -7.51 51.37
C GLU A 288 2.14 -7.65 50.00
N LEU A 289 0.91 -8.18 49.96
CA LEU A 289 0.16 -8.38 48.72
C LEU A 289 -0.38 -7.05 48.19
N PHE A 290 -0.77 -6.13 49.08
CA PHE A 290 -1.09 -4.75 48.70
C PHE A 290 0.11 -4.02 48.11
N ALA A 291 1.30 -4.13 48.74
CA ALA A 291 2.52 -3.54 48.21
C ALA A 291 2.89 -4.12 46.83
N ALA A 292 2.68 -5.42 46.62
CA ALA A 292 2.83 -6.06 45.32
C ALA A 292 1.83 -5.51 44.28
N PHE A 293 0.58 -5.26 44.69
CA PHE A 293 -0.44 -4.66 43.82
C PHE A 293 -0.03 -3.25 43.39
N ILE A 294 0.43 -2.41 44.33
CA ILE A 294 0.91 -1.06 44.00
C ILE A 294 2.04 -1.11 42.99
N LYS A 295 3.02 -2.00 43.16
CA LYS A 295 4.09 -2.18 42.16
C LYS A 295 3.57 -2.58 40.78
N GLY A 296 2.69 -3.58 40.71
CA GLY A 296 2.10 -4.03 39.44
C GLY A 296 1.25 -2.94 38.76
N LYS A 297 0.47 -2.20 39.56
CA LYS A 297 -0.32 -1.04 39.12
C LYS A 297 0.60 0.05 38.54
N ASP A 298 1.65 0.41 39.26
CA ASP A 298 2.56 1.49 38.87
C ASP A 298 3.37 1.14 37.62
N LEU A 299 3.73 -0.13 37.41
CA LEU A 299 4.29 -0.61 36.15
C LEU A 299 3.32 -0.40 34.98
N LEU A 300 2.05 -0.76 35.15
CA LEU A 300 1.04 -0.59 34.11
C LEU A 300 0.70 0.90 33.86
N GLU A 301 0.77 1.75 34.89
CA GLU A 301 0.67 3.22 34.75
C GLU A 301 1.84 3.79 33.94
N ALA A 302 3.07 3.40 34.28
CA ALA A 302 4.26 3.86 33.58
C ALA A 302 4.25 3.40 32.11
N PHE A 303 3.80 2.18 31.84
CA PHE A 303 3.55 1.68 30.48
C PHE A 303 2.51 2.53 29.74
N ARG A 304 1.35 2.78 30.37
CA ARG A 304 0.27 3.60 29.79
C ARG A 304 0.73 5.02 29.44
N GLN A 305 1.67 5.57 30.21
CA GLN A 305 2.24 6.90 30.01
C GLN A 305 3.44 6.92 29.03
N GLY A 306 3.82 5.77 28.46
CA GLY A 306 4.99 5.64 27.59
C GLY A 306 6.33 5.84 28.30
N GLN A 307 6.37 5.73 29.63
CA GLN A 307 7.57 5.90 30.44
C GLN A 307 8.40 4.61 30.54
N LEU A 308 7.74 3.45 30.46
CA LEU A 308 8.37 2.15 30.37
C LEU A 308 7.88 1.45 29.10
N SER A 309 8.81 0.74 28.45
CA SER A 309 8.54 -0.10 27.29
C SER A 309 7.79 -1.38 27.68
N THR A 310 7.34 -2.13 26.67
CA THR A 310 6.66 -3.41 26.85
C THR A 310 7.53 -4.41 27.61
N SER A 311 8.80 -4.52 27.26
CA SER A 311 9.78 -5.46 27.83
C SER A 311 10.19 -5.12 29.27
N GLU A 312 10.08 -3.85 29.66
CA GLU A 312 10.31 -3.43 31.05
C GLU A 312 9.15 -3.77 31.99
N VAL A 313 7.96 -4.03 31.44
CA VAL A 313 6.70 -4.15 32.21
C VAL A 313 6.15 -5.58 32.20
N PHE A 314 6.22 -6.25 31.05
CA PHE A 314 5.57 -7.54 30.82
C PHE A 314 6.57 -8.68 30.67
N ASP A 315 6.14 -9.89 31.02
CA ASP A 315 6.82 -11.13 30.62
C ASP A 315 6.65 -11.32 29.10
N VAL A 316 7.62 -10.84 28.33
CA VAL A 316 7.56 -10.73 26.87
C VAL A 316 7.23 -12.05 26.18
N PRO A 317 7.88 -13.19 26.47
CA PRO A 317 7.53 -14.47 25.84
C PRO A 317 6.07 -14.87 26.04
N LYS A 318 5.50 -14.67 27.25
CA LYS A 318 4.09 -14.99 27.53
C LYS A 318 3.14 -14.03 26.84
N LEU A 319 3.46 -12.74 26.82
CA LEU A 319 2.66 -11.73 26.14
C LEU A 319 2.65 -11.94 24.62
N ALA A 320 3.82 -12.15 24.01
CA ALA A 320 3.97 -12.47 22.60
C ALA A 320 3.17 -13.72 22.20
N LYS A 321 3.23 -14.76 23.04
CA LYS A 321 2.44 -15.98 22.85
C LYS A 321 0.94 -15.69 22.86
N LEU A 322 0.44 -14.90 23.81
CA LEU A 322 -0.98 -14.53 23.88
C LEU A 322 -1.43 -13.80 22.61
N PHE A 323 -0.64 -12.86 22.11
CA PHE A 323 -0.94 -12.11 20.88
C PHE A 323 -0.96 -13.04 19.65
N ALA A 324 0.05 -13.90 19.50
CA ALA A 324 0.12 -14.87 18.41
C ALA A 324 -1.07 -15.86 18.43
N LEU A 325 -1.55 -16.25 19.61
CA LEU A 325 -2.76 -17.07 19.72
C LEU A 325 -4.02 -16.31 19.30
N GLY A 326 -4.09 -14.99 19.55
CA GLY A 326 -5.17 -14.14 19.03
C GLY A 326 -5.24 -14.16 17.51
N ASP A 327 -4.08 -14.05 16.84
CA ASP A 327 -4.00 -14.20 15.38
C ASP A 327 -4.34 -15.61 14.90
N LEU A 328 -3.89 -16.65 15.60
CA LEU A 328 -4.24 -18.03 15.25
C LEU A 328 -5.76 -18.26 15.31
N LEU A 329 -6.45 -17.66 16.29
CA LEU A 329 -7.91 -17.68 16.39
C LEU A 329 -8.59 -16.67 15.43
N GLY A 330 -7.84 -15.75 14.85
CA GLY A 330 -8.31 -14.70 13.94
C GLY A 330 -9.25 -13.68 14.57
N TYR A 331 -9.33 -13.64 15.90
CA TYR A 331 -10.18 -12.72 16.66
C TYR A 331 -9.48 -12.34 17.96
N HIS A 332 -9.36 -11.04 18.22
CA HIS A 332 -8.46 -10.49 19.23
C HIS A 332 -9.17 -9.92 20.47
N HIS A 333 -10.42 -10.28 20.71
CA HIS A 333 -11.24 -9.69 21.77
C HIS A 333 -10.65 -9.90 23.17
N MET A 334 -9.93 -11.01 23.40
CA MET A 334 -9.19 -11.24 24.65
C MET A 334 -8.03 -10.24 24.88
N LEU A 335 -7.56 -9.53 23.84
CA LEU A 335 -6.47 -8.56 23.91
C LEU A 335 -6.95 -7.13 24.17
N ALA A 336 -8.26 -6.87 24.07
CA ALA A 336 -8.84 -5.58 24.42
C ALA A 336 -8.52 -5.23 25.88
N TYR A 337 -8.25 -3.95 26.18
CA TYR A 337 -7.94 -3.53 27.55
C TYR A 337 -9.07 -3.86 28.55
N THR A 338 -10.33 -3.94 28.07
CA THR A 338 -11.50 -4.35 28.85
C THR A 338 -11.51 -5.84 29.19
N ASN A 339 -10.74 -6.68 28.48
CA ASN A 339 -10.73 -8.14 28.65
C ASN A 339 -9.37 -8.70 29.07
N MET A 340 -8.26 -8.03 28.79
CA MET A 340 -6.97 -8.47 29.31
C MET A 340 -6.92 -8.24 30.82
N ARG A 341 -6.47 -9.24 31.59
CA ARG A 341 -6.15 -9.08 33.02
C ARG A 341 -4.67 -9.25 33.26
N PHE A 342 -4.20 -8.70 34.37
CA PHE A 342 -2.78 -8.68 34.69
C PHE A 342 -2.56 -9.37 36.02
N TYR A 343 -1.64 -10.32 36.03
CA TYR A 343 -1.09 -10.92 37.24
C TYR A 343 0.32 -10.37 37.45
N TYR A 344 0.58 -9.77 38.61
CA TYR A 344 1.94 -9.36 38.98
C TYR A 344 2.69 -10.54 39.61
N ASN A 345 3.71 -11.02 38.90
CA ASN A 345 4.56 -12.09 39.38
C ASN A 345 5.61 -11.52 40.32
N THR A 346 5.43 -11.77 41.63
CA THR A 346 6.30 -11.25 42.69
C THR A 346 7.74 -11.79 42.64
N VAL A 347 8.00 -12.84 41.86
CA VAL A 347 9.34 -13.43 41.69
C VAL A 347 10.11 -12.72 40.57
N THR A 348 9.47 -12.47 39.42
CA THR A 348 10.12 -11.82 38.27
C THR A 348 10.03 -10.31 38.32
N GLY A 349 9.04 -9.77 39.04
CA GLY A 349 8.74 -8.35 39.06
C GLY A 349 8.03 -7.86 37.79
N LEU A 350 7.52 -8.76 36.95
CA LEU A 350 6.86 -8.45 35.66
C LEU A 350 5.38 -8.86 35.67
N LEU A 351 4.63 -8.28 34.73
CA LEU A 351 3.22 -8.62 34.49
C LEU A 351 3.08 -9.81 33.53
N GLU A 352 2.31 -10.81 33.93
CA GLU A 352 1.81 -11.85 33.01
C GLU A 352 0.38 -11.50 32.59
N PRO A 353 0.04 -11.59 31.29
CA PRO A 353 -1.31 -11.35 30.84
C PRO A 353 -2.19 -12.60 31.04
N ILE A 354 -3.48 -12.37 31.29
CA ILE A 354 -4.51 -13.41 31.35
C ILE A 354 -5.56 -13.06 30.30
N GLY A 355 -5.65 -13.89 29.26
CA GLY A 355 -6.66 -13.77 28.21
C GLY A 355 -7.93 -14.55 28.56
N PHE A 356 -9.08 -13.93 28.32
CA PHE A 356 -10.40 -14.55 28.40
C PHE A 356 -11.40 -13.74 27.58
N ASP A 357 -12.61 -14.27 27.41
CA ASP A 357 -13.69 -13.64 26.65
C ASP A 357 -13.31 -13.41 25.18
N ASN A 358 -12.74 -14.42 24.52
CA ASN A 358 -12.51 -14.31 23.08
C ASN A 358 -13.79 -14.61 22.31
N SER A 359 -14.60 -15.57 22.78
CA SER A 359 -15.95 -15.90 22.28
C SER A 359 -16.07 -16.37 20.81
N ASN A 360 -15.23 -15.89 19.88
CA ASN A 360 -15.25 -16.20 18.46
C ASN A 360 -13.90 -16.72 17.96
N ILE A 361 -13.97 -17.39 16.81
CA ILE A 361 -12.85 -17.85 16.00
C ILE A 361 -13.20 -17.47 14.56
N GLU A 362 -12.39 -16.63 13.95
CA GLU A 362 -12.67 -15.99 12.66
C GLU A 362 -11.52 -16.20 11.68
N LEU A 363 -11.77 -15.99 10.39
CA LEU A 363 -10.74 -16.08 9.37
C LEU A 363 -9.91 -14.79 9.34
N LEU A 364 -8.59 -14.95 9.30
CA LEU A 364 -7.68 -13.90 8.89
C LEU A 364 -7.87 -13.57 7.41
N SER A 365 -7.77 -12.28 7.06
CA SER A 365 -7.93 -11.79 5.69
C SER A 365 -7.30 -10.42 5.52
N LEU A 366 -7.37 -9.84 4.32
CA LEU A 366 -6.91 -8.47 4.08
C LEU A 366 -7.68 -7.42 4.91
N THR A 367 -8.95 -7.69 5.25
CA THR A 367 -9.78 -6.81 6.09
C THR A 367 -9.71 -7.17 7.58
N ASN A 368 -9.07 -8.29 7.93
CA ASN A 368 -8.80 -8.74 9.29
C ASN A 368 -7.36 -9.31 9.35
N PRO A 369 -6.33 -8.46 9.19
CA PRO A 369 -4.95 -8.92 9.08
C PRO A 369 -4.38 -9.29 10.45
N LEU A 370 -3.11 -9.74 10.47
CA LEU A 370 -2.38 -9.97 11.71
C LEU A 370 -2.36 -8.71 12.58
N ILE A 371 -2.46 -8.86 13.89
CA ILE A 371 -2.49 -7.72 14.81
C ILE A 371 -1.19 -6.91 14.78
N GLY A 372 -0.05 -7.48 14.39
CA GLY A 372 1.17 -6.69 14.17
C GLY A 372 1.19 -5.90 12.85
N SER A 373 0.40 -6.30 11.84
CA SER A 373 0.50 -5.78 10.47
C SER A 373 0.40 -4.26 10.39
N GLY A 374 1.39 -3.60 9.80
CA GLY A 374 1.46 -2.16 9.61
C GLY A 374 1.84 -1.35 10.86
N ARG A 375 2.09 -2.01 11.99
CA ARG A 375 2.60 -1.38 13.22
C ARG A 375 4.11 -1.31 13.23
N GLY A 376 4.67 -0.32 13.89
CA GLY A 376 6.11 -0.06 13.91
C GLY A 376 6.66 0.20 15.31
N THR A 377 7.98 0.11 15.42
CA THR A 377 8.77 0.30 16.64
C THR A 377 9.12 1.77 16.91
N SER A 378 8.85 2.68 15.95
CA SER A 378 9.24 4.08 16.09
C SER A 378 8.43 4.79 17.18
N SER A 379 9.15 5.29 18.17
CA SER A 379 8.67 6.01 19.35
C SER A 379 8.42 7.50 19.11
N SER A 380 8.16 7.97 17.89
CA SER A 380 7.69 9.35 17.73
C SER A 380 6.37 9.43 18.48
N PRO A 381 6.28 10.16 19.62
CA PRO A 381 5.02 10.28 20.32
C PRO A 381 4.05 10.81 19.28
N PRO A 382 2.97 10.08 18.99
CA PRO A 382 1.98 10.64 18.08
C PRO A 382 1.57 11.99 18.67
N GLU A 383 1.33 12.99 17.82
CA GLU A 383 0.70 14.25 18.28
C GLU A 383 -0.69 13.97 18.92
N THR A 384 -1.17 12.73 18.82
CA THR A 384 -2.43 12.16 19.31
C THR A 384 -2.21 10.98 20.26
N LEU A 385 -3.27 10.55 20.96
CA LEU A 385 -3.26 9.34 21.78
C LEU A 385 -2.83 8.08 20.99
N THR A 386 -1.98 7.24 21.58
CA THR A 386 -1.61 5.94 21.00
C THR A 386 -2.72 4.92 21.27
N PRO A 387 -3.20 4.14 20.29
CA PRO A 387 -4.14 3.05 20.55
C PRO A 387 -3.56 1.99 21.49
N TRP A 388 -4.40 1.35 22.32
CA TRP A 388 -3.97 0.35 23.32
C TRP A 388 -3.04 -0.74 22.76
N ILE A 389 -3.39 -1.31 21.60
CA ILE A 389 -2.60 -2.37 20.96
C ILE A 389 -1.26 -1.84 20.43
N ASP A 390 -1.24 -0.60 19.96
CA ASP A 390 -0.05 -0.01 19.31
C ASP A 390 1.07 0.24 20.32
N LEU A 391 0.74 0.51 21.60
CA LEU A 391 1.73 0.67 22.69
C LEU A 391 2.66 -0.54 22.79
N PHE A 392 2.14 -1.75 22.61
CA PHE A 392 2.94 -2.96 22.75
C PHE A 392 4.01 -3.07 21.66
N PHE A 393 3.65 -2.70 20.42
CA PHE A 393 4.49 -2.84 19.23
C PHE A 393 5.54 -1.74 19.07
N GLN A 394 5.52 -0.71 19.93
CA GLN A 394 6.59 0.30 20.00
C GLN A 394 7.90 -0.25 20.56
N ASP A 395 7.88 -1.45 21.15
CA ASP A 395 9.07 -2.13 21.64
C ASP A 395 9.55 -3.22 20.67
N GLU A 396 10.77 -3.07 20.15
CA GLU A 396 11.39 -4.03 19.24
C GLU A 396 11.53 -5.42 19.87
N GLU A 397 11.82 -5.52 21.17
CA GLU A 397 11.99 -6.82 21.85
C GLU A 397 10.67 -7.60 21.85
N PHE A 398 9.57 -6.92 22.18
CA PHE A 398 8.24 -7.52 22.11
C PHE A 398 7.88 -7.91 20.68
N TYR A 399 8.12 -7.03 19.70
CA TYR A 399 7.78 -7.31 18.31
C TYR A 399 8.55 -8.53 17.78
N ARG A 400 9.85 -8.62 18.11
CA ARG A 400 10.70 -9.78 17.81
C ARG A 400 10.12 -11.07 18.40
N ALA A 401 9.74 -11.04 19.68
CA ALA A 401 9.14 -12.19 20.35
C ALA A 401 7.76 -12.57 19.77
N TYR A 402 6.95 -11.59 19.38
CA TYR A 402 5.66 -11.81 18.73
C TYR A 402 5.81 -12.52 17.38
N LEU A 403 6.75 -12.08 16.53
CA LEU A 403 7.00 -12.75 15.24
C LEU A 403 7.53 -14.17 15.43
N GLN A 404 8.38 -14.40 16.44
CA GLN A 404 8.82 -15.74 16.82
C GLN A 404 7.65 -16.61 17.32
N ALA A 405 6.76 -16.04 18.12
CA ALA A 405 5.56 -16.74 18.59
C ALA A 405 4.62 -17.08 17.43
N LEU A 406 4.43 -16.18 16.45
CA LEU A 406 3.70 -16.45 15.21
C LEU A 406 4.33 -17.60 14.41
N ALA A 407 5.66 -17.60 14.26
CA ALA A 407 6.38 -18.67 13.58
C ALA A 407 6.19 -20.02 14.26
N GLU A 408 6.08 -20.06 15.59
CA GLU A 408 5.81 -21.28 16.35
C GLU A 408 4.36 -21.76 16.21
N VAL A 409 3.37 -20.88 16.42
CA VAL A 409 1.95 -21.27 16.39
C VAL A 409 1.44 -21.58 14.98
N SER A 410 2.15 -21.08 13.95
CA SER A 410 1.89 -21.41 12.54
C SER A 410 2.48 -22.75 12.10
N GLN A 411 3.24 -23.45 12.95
CA GLN A 411 3.75 -24.78 12.58
C GLN A 411 2.61 -25.80 12.51
N PRO A 412 2.57 -26.67 11.47
CA PRO A 412 1.60 -27.77 11.40
C PRO A 412 1.58 -28.63 12.66
N SER A 413 2.76 -28.97 13.18
CA SER A 413 2.91 -29.79 14.38
C SER A 413 2.33 -29.15 15.64
N PHE A 414 2.32 -27.82 15.74
CA PHE A 414 1.74 -27.12 16.89
C PHE A 414 0.23 -27.35 16.95
N VAL A 415 -0.46 -27.09 15.84
CA VAL A 415 -1.92 -27.23 15.72
C VAL A 415 -2.34 -28.70 15.80
N ASP A 416 -1.64 -29.60 15.11
CA ASP A 416 -1.95 -31.03 15.11
C ASP A 416 -1.82 -31.67 16.49
N THR A 417 -0.74 -31.34 17.20
CA THR A 417 -0.50 -31.83 18.56
C THR A 417 -1.54 -31.28 19.52
N PHE A 418 -1.88 -29.99 19.41
CA PHE A 418 -2.91 -29.37 20.23
C PHE A 418 -4.26 -30.09 20.08
N PHE A 419 -4.79 -30.21 18.86
CA PHE A 419 -6.10 -30.86 18.63
C PHE A 419 -6.08 -32.33 19.05
N THR A 420 -4.99 -33.05 18.80
CA THR A 420 -4.83 -34.43 19.26
C THR A 420 -4.87 -34.53 20.78
N SER A 421 -4.21 -33.60 21.49
CA SER A 421 -4.11 -33.62 22.95
C SER A 421 -5.44 -33.35 23.68
N VAL A 422 -6.40 -32.71 23.01
CA VAL A 422 -7.69 -32.33 23.59
C VAL A 422 -8.89 -33.07 22.99
N ALA A 423 -8.67 -33.95 22.01
CA ALA A 423 -9.73 -34.57 21.21
C ALA A 423 -10.80 -35.30 22.06
N ASP A 424 -10.36 -36.18 22.96
CA ASP A 424 -11.27 -36.97 23.81
C ASP A 424 -12.10 -36.05 24.73
N GLU A 425 -11.46 -35.05 25.34
CA GLU A 425 -12.14 -34.10 26.24
C GLU A 425 -13.11 -33.20 25.45
N ALA A 426 -12.73 -32.78 24.25
CA ALA A 426 -13.58 -31.97 23.37
C ALA A 426 -14.84 -32.75 22.96
N GLU A 427 -14.70 -34.03 22.62
CA GLU A 427 -15.84 -34.90 22.32
C GLU A 427 -16.76 -35.04 23.53
N ASP A 428 -16.21 -35.20 24.74
CA ASP A 428 -16.99 -35.23 25.98
C ASP A 428 -17.77 -33.94 26.22
N GLN A 429 -17.12 -32.77 26.09
CA GLN A 429 -17.78 -31.48 26.25
C GLN A 429 -18.85 -31.25 25.18
N LEU A 430 -18.61 -31.67 23.93
CA LEU A 430 -19.59 -31.57 22.85
C LEU A 430 -20.82 -32.44 23.13
N ARG A 431 -20.63 -33.68 23.60
CA ARG A 431 -21.73 -34.56 24.00
C ARG A 431 -22.52 -33.96 25.16
N ILE A 432 -21.86 -33.35 26.15
CA ILE A 432 -22.55 -32.64 27.23
C ILE A 432 -23.43 -31.53 26.65
N LEU A 433 -22.90 -30.67 25.79
CA LEU A 433 -23.65 -29.60 25.13
C LEU A 433 -24.89 -30.11 24.39
N HIS A 434 -24.79 -31.24 23.68
CA HIS A 434 -25.90 -31.82 22.92
C HIS A 434 -27.13 -32.18 23.75
N LYS A 435 -27.00 -32.29 25.07
CA LYS A 435 -28.15 -32.49 25.97
C LYS A 435 -29.15 -31.33 25.91
N THR A 436 -28.68 -30.10 25.67
CA THR A 436 -29.52 -28.91 25.50
C THR A 436 -29.46 -28.34 24.08
N TYR A 437 -28.32 -28.51 23.40
CA TYR A 437 -28.02 -27.93 22.10
C TYR A 437 -27.65 -29.02 21.07
N PRO A 438 -28.56 -29.96 20.74
CA PRO A 438 -28.25 -31.09 19.84
C PRO A 438 -27.94 -30.67 18.39
N TRP A 439 -28.20 -29.41 18.04
CA TRP A 439 -27.86 -28.82 16.76
C TRP A 439 -26.44 -28.25 16.68
N TYR A 440 -25.79 -28.03 17.82
CA TYR A 440 -24.46 -27.44 17.84
C TYR A 440 -23.41 -28.45 17.36
N THR A 441 -22.55 -27.99 16.47
CA THR A 441 -21.33 -28.67 16.04
C THR A 441 -20.17 -27.70 16.15
N PHE A 442 -18.99 -28.19 16.49
CA PHE A 442 -17.77 -27.39 16.40
C PHE A 442 -17.15 -27.53 15.01
N ASP A 443 -17.07 -26.43 14.27
CA ASP A 443 -16.62 -26.37 12.88
C ASP A 443 -15.42 -25.43 12.68
N LYS A 444 -14.77 -25.02 13.78
CA LYS A 444 -13.71 -23.99 13.76
C LYS A 444 -12.29 -24.53 13.65
N GLU A 445 -12.09 -25.84 13.73
CA GLU A 445 -10.77 -26.46 13.52
C GLU A 445 -10.18 -26.09 12.15
N GLN A 446 -10.98 -26.17 11.08
CA GLN A 446 -10.51 -25.81 9.75
C GLN A 446 -10.14 -24.33 9.64
N ILE A 447 -10.87 -23.44 10.33
CA ILE A 447 -10.55 -22.00 10.36
C ILE A 447 -9.19 -21.77 11.02
N ILE A 448 -8.92 -22.41 12.15
CA ILE A 448 -7.61 -22.34 12.83
C ILE A 448 -6.48 -22.84 11.92
N ARG A 449 -6.72 -23.93 11.19
CA ARG A 449 -5.75 -24.48 10.21
C ARG A 449 -5.51 -23.53 9.03
N THR A 450 -6.55 -22.85 8.55
CA THR A 450 -6.44 -21.82 7.52
C THR A 450 -5.71 -20.58 8.03
N ASN A 451 -5.98 -20.11 9.24
CA ASN A 451 -5.27 -18.98 9.85
C ASN A 451 -3.79 -19.29 10.05
N ARG A 452 -3.46 -20.52 10.47
CA ARG A 452 -2.08 -21.02 10.51
C ARG A 452 -1.39 -20.88 9.16
N GLU A 453 -2.03 -21.30 8.07
CA GLU A 453 -1.48 -21.15 6.71
C GLU A 453 -1.32 -19.68 6.31
N TYR A 454 -2.31 -18.84 6.62
CA TYR A 454 -2.25 -17.41 6.39
C TYR A 454 -1.05 -16.77 7.09
N ILE A 455 -0.84 -17.08 8.38
CA ILE A 455 0.32 -16.63 9.16
C ILE A 455 1.61 -17.11 8.48
N SER A 456 1.71 -18.39 8.11
CA SER A 456 2.90 -18.95 7.47
C SER A 456 3.26 -18.21 6.18
N VAL A 457 2.28 -17.89 5.33
CA VAL A 457 2.49 -17.11 4.10
C VAL A 457 2.96 -15.69 4.42
N TYR A 458 2.40 -15.05 5.44
CA TYR A 458 2.82 -13.72 5.90
C TYR A 458 4.26 -13.69 6.43
N LEU A 459 4.77 -14.82 6.92
CA LEU A 459 6.14 -14.96 7.41
C LEU A 459 7.13 -15.40 6.31
N GLU A 460 6.67 -15.59 5.07
CA GLU A 460 7.48 -16.02 3.93
C GLU A 460 7.33 -15.07 2.72
N PRO A 461 7.85 -13.83 2.80
CA PRO A 461 7.68 -12.86 1.72
C PRO A 461 8.47 -13.25 0.46
N LEU A 462 7.83 -13.11 -0.71
CA LEU A 462 8.52 -13.20 -2.00
C LEU A 462 9.57 -12.09 -2.15
N GLN A 463 9.20 -10.87 -1.77
CA GLN A 463 10.07 -9.70 -1.71
C GLN A 463 9.59 -8.79 -0.57
N GLY A 464 10.53 -8.27 0.21
CA GLY A 464 10.25 -7.40 1.36
C GLY A 464 10.91 -6.03 1.28
N VAL A 465 11.96 -5.86 0.47
CA VAL A 465 12.73 -4.61 0.40
C VAL A 465 12.88 -4.13 -1.04
N GLN A 466 12.79 -2.81 -1.22
CA GLN A 466 13.32 -2.08 -2.37
C GLN A 466 14.63 -1.41 -1.95
N ALA A 467 15.67 -1.48 -2.78
CA ALA A 467 16.99 -0.98 -2.45
C ALA A 467 17.61 -0.25 -3.65
N TYR A 468 18.19 0.91 -3.37
CA TYR A 468 18.73 1.84 -4.37
C TYR A 468 20.09 2.36 -3.92
N VAL A 469 21.05 2.48 -4.83
CA VAL A 469 22.34 3.11 -4.55
C VAL A 469 22.13 4.61 -4.43
N SER A 470 22.48 5.17 -3.27
CA SER A 470 22.45 6.61 -3.01
C SER A 470 23.78 7.26 -3.36
N SER A 471 24.87 6.68 -2.84
CA SER A 471 26.23 7.10 -3.13
C SER A 471 27.21 5.93 -2.95
N LEU A 472 28.36 6.07 -3.62
CA LEU A 472 29.51 5.18 -3.49
C LEU A 472 30.73 6.02 -3.16
N GLU A 473 31.32 5.82 -1.98
CA GLU A 473 32.54 6.52 -1.57
C GLU A 473 33.75 5.60 -1.73
N ASP A 474 34.37 5.66 -2.92
CA ASP A 474 35.52 4.83 -3.29
C ASP A 474 36.70 4.91 -2.31
N SER A 475 36.89 6.08 -1.67
CA SER A 475 38.01 6.30 -0.73
C SER A 475 37.83 5.59 0.63
N GLN A 476 36.62 5.17 0.98
CA GLN A 476 36.29 4.52 2.25
C GLN A 476 35.73 3.10 2.10
N SER A 477 35.55 2.62 0.86
CA SER A 477 34.86 1.35 0.56
C SER A 477 33.46 1.29 1.19
N THR A 478 32.78 2.44 1.19
CA THR A 478 31.46 2.62 1.80
C THR A 478 30.41 2.73 0.72
N LEU A 479 29.42 1.84 0.79
CA LEU A 479 28.23 1.85 -0.04
C LEU A 479 27.06 2.40 0.77
N VAL A 480 26.41 3.47 0.30
CA VAL A 480 25.21 4.02 0.94
C VAL A 480 23.99 3.63 0.13
N LEU A 481 23.06 2.93 0.77
CA LEU A 481 21.81 2.49 0.16
C LEU A 481 20.60 3.22 0.74
N GLU A 482 19.63 3.53 -0.12
CA GLU A 482 18.27 3.88 0.26
C GLU A 482 17.42 2.61 0.29
N LEU A 483 16.90 2.28 1.46
CA LEU A 483 16.19 1.01 1.73
C LEU A 483 14.74 1.27 2.11
N GLY A 484 13.80 0.63 1.40
CA GLY A 484 12.36 0.77 1.63
C GLY A 484 11.70 -0.57 1.92
N ASN A 485 11.05 -0.69 3.08
CA ASN A 485 10.24 -1.87 3.40
C ASN A 485 8.90 -1.81 2.65
N ILE A 486 8.60 -2.88 1.90
CA ILE A 486 7.31 -3.05 1.21
C ILE A 486 6.43 -4.11 1.88
N HIS A 487 6.93 -4.77 2.92
CA HIS A 487 6.24 -5.79 3.69
C HIS A 487 5.50 -5.17 4.90
N PRO A 488 4.31 -5.65 5.26
CA PRO A 488 3.55 -5.14 6.41
C PRO A 488 4.12 -5.52 7.79
N LEU A 489 5.26 -6.19 7.85
CA LEU A 489 5.97 -6.56 9.09
C LEU A 489 7.38 -5.99 9.05
N PRO A 490 8.03 -5.74 10.21
CA PRO A 490 9.37 -5.15 10.24
C PRO A 490 10.43 -6.11 9.69
N LEU A 491 11.44 -5.55 9.04
CA LEU A 491 12.53 -6.30 8.42
C LEU A 491 13.87 -5.88 9.03
N GLU A 492 14.78 -6.83 9.20
CA GLU A 492 16.16 -6.60 9.64
C GLU A 492 17.10 -6.80 8.45
N ILE A 493 17.96 -5.83 8.19
CA ILE A 493 18.99 -5.93 7.16
C ILE A 493 20.19 -6.69 7.72
N VAL A 494 20.67 -7.67 6.95
CA VAL A 494 21.78 -8.53 7.37
C VAL A 494 23.10 -7.99 6.82
N ASP A 495 23.21 -7.89 5.50
CA ASP A 495 24.42 -7.43 4.79
C ASP A 495 24.12 -7.20 3.31
N VAL A 496 25.09 -6.66 2.59
CA VAL A 496 25.06 -6.44 1.14
C VAL A 496 26.24 -7.18 0.52
N THR A 497 26.00 -7.87 -0.59
CA THR A 497 27.07 -8.41 -1.44
C THR A 497 27.26 -7.46 -2.62
N PHE A 498 28.46 -6.89 -2.77
CA PHE A 498 28.87 -6.05 -3.89
C PHE A 498 29.85 -6.86 -4.74
N ASN A 499 29.42 -7.32 -5.92
CA ASN A 499 30.11 -8.34 -6.71
C ASN A 499 30.33 -9.62 -5.88
N ASP A 500 31.56 -9.87 -5.43
CA ASP A 500 31.93 -11.02 -4.58
C ASP A 500 32.24 -10.62 -3.12
N GLU A 501 32.20 -9.33 -2.80
CA GLU A 501 32.57 -8.80 -1.48
C GLU A 501 31.34 -8.58 -0.60
N ILE A 502 31.40 -9.06 0.65
CA ILE A 502 30.33 -8.87 1.64
C ILE A 502 30.61 -7.61 2.44
N LEU A 503 29.68 -6.65 2.38
CA LEU A 503 29.65 -5.41 3.14
C LEU A 503 28.65 -5.53 4.28
N ILE A 504 29.07 -5.17 5.48
CA ILE A 504 28.22 -5.21 6.68
C ILE A 504 27.65 -3.82 6.97
N PRO A 505 26.41 -3.72 7.47
CA PRO A 505 25.87 -2.44 7.87
C PRO A 505 26.65 -1.89 9.06
N GLU A 506 26.98 -0.59 9.05
CA GLU A 506 27.78 0.06 10.11
C GLU A 506 27.04 0.11 11.46
N ARG A 507 25.71 0.02 11.43
CA ARG A 507 24.81 -0.07 12.59
C ARG A 507 23.68 -1.03 12.27
N SER A 508 23.00 -1.55 13.29
CA SER A 508 21.77 -2.32 13.06
C SER A 508 20.75 -1.50 12.26
N VAL A 509 20.15 -2.11 11.25
CA VAL A 509 19.12 -1.47 10.40
C VAL A 509 17.87 -2.33 10.44
N VAL A 510 16.87 -1.84 11.18
CA VAL A 510 15.51 -2.37 11.18
C VAL A 510 14.64 -1.43 10.35
N LEU A 511 14.03 -1.97 9.29
CA LEU A 511 13.07 -1.25 8.47
C LEU A 511 11.66 -1.44 9.05
N GLU A 512 11.04 -0.33 9.40
CA GLU A 512 9.67 -0.27 9.92
C GLU A 512 8.65 -0.89 8.96
N SER A 513 7.55 -1.43 9.51
CA SER A 513 6.48 -2.04 8.72
C SER A 513 5.87 -1.10 7.70
N LYS A 514 5.55 -1.62 6.51
CA LYS A 514 4.82 -0.88 5.50
C LYS A 514 3.36 -0.68 5.92
N ARG A 515 2.97 0.57 6.16
CA ARG A 515 1.56 0.93 6.40
C ARG A 515 0.73 0.80 5.12
N PRO A 516 -0.50 0.25 5.18
CA PRO A 516 -1.41 0.20 4.03
C PRO A 516 -1.65 1.59 3.44
N PHE A 517 -1.73 1.69 2.11
CA PHE A 517 -2.01 2.92 1.35
C PHE A 517 -1.03 4.10 1.49
N GLU A 518 0.01 4.00 2.32
CA GLU A 518 1.09 4.99 2.35
C GLU A 518 2.13 4.75 1.24
N ALA A 519 2.93 5.74 0.87
CA ALA A 519 4.11 5.52 0.00
C ALA A 519 5.19 4.73 0.74
N VAL A 520 6.10 4.08 0.00
CA VAL A 520 7.27 3.42 0.61
C VAL A 520 8.16 4.49 1.22
N ARG A 521 8.54 4.31 2.48
CA ARG A 521 9.48 5.20 3.17
C ARG A 521 10.88 4.61 3.04
N PHE A 522 11.81 5.42 2.53
CA PHE A 522 13.21 5.04 2.38
C PHE A 522 14.02 5.54 3.57
N VAL A 523 14.92 4.69 4.06
CA VAL A 523 15.93 5.05 5.05
C VAL A 523 17.32 4.83 4.47
N SER A 524 18.25 5.74 4.75
CA SER A 524 19.63 5.62 4.31
C SER A 524 20.43 4.73 5.28
N ALA A 525 21.18 3.78 4.72
CA ALA A 525 22.05 2.88 5.47
C ALA A 525 23.42 2.76 4.80
N SER A 526 24.47 2.87 5.60
CA SER A 526 25.87 2.72 5.17
C SER A 526 26.36 1.31 5.42
N PHE A 527 27.07 0.77 4.43
CA PHE A 527 27.68 -0.55 4.45
C PHE A 527 29.17 -0.43 4.14
N SER A 528 30.01 -1.10 4.92
CA SER A 528 31.46 -1.05 4.75
C SER A 528 32.07 -2.44 4.71
N SER A 529 33.20 -2.54 4.00
CA SER A 529 33.97 -3.77 3.93
C SER A 529 34.66 -4.07 5.27
N PRO A 530 34.51 -5.27 5.84
CA PRO A 530 35.29 -5.69 7.00
C PRO A 530 36.81 -5.72 6.75
N SER A 531 37.21 -5.82 5.48
CA SER A 531 38.62 -5.99 5.07
C SER A 531 39.27 -4.68 4.58
N SER A 532 38.52 -3.58 4.50
CA SER A 532 38.96 -2.28 3.97
C SER A 532 39.54 -2.34 2.54
N THR A 533 39.09 -3.32 1.74
CA THR A 533 39.48 -3.46 0.33
C THR A 533 38.68 -2.47 -0.52
N SER A 534 39.31 -1.81 -1.50
CA SER A 534 38.61 -0.91 -2.43
C SER A 534 37.58 -1.68 -3.27
N LEU A 535 36.37 -1.14 -3.40
CA LEU A 535 35.32 -1.74 -4.22
C LEU A 535 35.67 -1.61 -5.72
N ASP A 536 35.57 -2.71 -6.46
CA ASP A 536 35.82 -2.71 -7.90
C ASP A 536 34.64 -2.12 -8.67
N THR A 537 34.84 -0.91 -9.21
CA THR A 537 33.86 -0.16 -10.01
C THR A 537 34.16 -0.19 -11.51
N THR A 538 35.14 -1.00 -11.95
CA THR A 538 35.57 -1.04 -13.36
C THR A 538 34.54 -1.68 -14.28
N THR A 539 33.61 -2.46 -13.73
CA THR A 539 32.43 -3.01 -14.41
C THR A 539 31.15 -2.67 -13.66
N PRO A 540 29.99 -2.60 -14.32
CA PRO A 540 28.71 -2.40 -13.63
C PRO A 540 28.53 -3.43 -12.51
N PRO A 541 28.36 -3.00 -11.24
CA PRO A 541 28.38 -3.92 -10.11
C PRO A 541 27.08 -4.72 -10.00
N VAL A 542 27.18 -5.99 -9.61
CA VAL A 542 26.02 -6.79 -9.17
C VAL A 542 25.90 -6.64 -7.67
N ILE A 543 24.83 -5.98 -7.21
CA ILE A 543 24.63 -5.69 -5.80
C ILE A 543 23.40 -6.45 -5.30
N VAL A 544 23.59 -7.28 -4.27
CA VAL A 544 22.54 -8.12 -3.66
C VAL A 544 22.42 -7.80 -2.18
N LEU A 545 21.25 -7.34 -1.76
CA LEU A 545 20.92 -7.09 -0.35
C LEU A 545 20.34 -8.35 0.29
N ARG A 546 20.85 -8.72 1.48
CA ARG A 546 20.27 -9.77 2.32
C ARG A 546 19.51 -9.19 3.51
N TYR A 547 18.29 -9.67 3.72
CA TYR A 547 17.40 -9.20 4.79
C TYR A 547 16.58 -10.37 5.36
N ARG A 548 15.93 -10.16 6.49
CA ARG A 548 15.02 -11.13 7.12
C ARG A 548 13.85 -10.43 7.80
N LEU A 549 12.77 -11.16 8.08
CA LEU A 549 11.77 -10.68 9.03
C LEU A 549 12.40 -10.58 10.43
N LEU A 550 12.09 -9.49 11.13
CA LEU A 550 12.65 -9.20 12.45
C LEU A 550 12.49 -10.41 13.39
N GLY A 551 13.59 -10.89 13.97
CA GLY A 551 13.56 -12.02 14.89
C GLY A 551 13.56 -13.42 14.29
N LEU A 552 13.38 -13.55 12.98
CA LEU A 552 13.29 -14.85 12.33
C LEU A 552 14.63 -15.30 11.73
N THR A 553 14.73 -16.59 11.44
CA THR A 553 15.94 -17.21 10.91
C THR A 553 16.06 -17.17 9.38
N PRO A 554 14.98 -17.36 8.58
CA PRO A 554 15.07 -17.33 7.12
C PRO A 554 15.63 -16.00 6.58
N ILE A 555 16.60 -16.08 5.67
CA ILE A 555 17.21 -14.94 4.99
C ILE A 555 16.71 -14.89 3.55
N TYR A 556 16.32 -13.70 3.12
CA TYR A 556 15.87 -13.37 1.78
C TYR A 556 16.86 -12.43 1.09
N THR A 557 16.80 -12.38 -0.23
CA THR A 557 17.69 -11.56 -1.07
C THR A 557 16.88 -10.68 -2.01
N THR A 558 17.37 -9.48 -2.29
CA THR A 558 16.87 -8.64 -3.38
C THR A 558 18.02 -7.97 -4.13
N LEU A 559 17.80 -7.62 -5.40
CA LEU A 559 18.75 -6.83 -6.18
C LEU A 559 18.68 -5.37 -5.73
N VAL A 560 19.83 -4.70 -5.71
CA VAL A 560 19.92 -3.25 -5.48
C VAL A 560 20.05 -2.57 -6.84
N HIS A 561 19.25 -1.53 -7.05
CA HIS A 561 19.30 -0.70 -8.25
C HIS A 561 20.45 0.31 -8.17
N ASP A 562 21.16 0.55 -9.27
CA ASP A 562 22.34 1.43 -9.37
C ASP A 562 22.00 2.92 -9.57
N TRP A 563 20.75 3.31 -9.29
CA TRP A 563 20.26 4.67 -9.29
C TRP A 563 19.54 4.99 -7.97
N PRO A 564 19.45 6.27 -7.55
CA PRO A 564 18.78 6.67 -6.31
C PRO A 564 17.26 6.45 -6.37
N ALA A 565 16.62 6.27 -5.20
CA ALA A 565 15.17 6.06 -5.11
C ALA A 565 14.38 7.29 -5.59
N LEU A 566 14.86 8.49 -5.23
CA LEU A 566 14.34 9.76 -5.73
C LEU A 566 15.48 10.79 -5.80
N SER A 567 15.69 11.39 -6.96
CA SER A 567 16.57 12.55 -7.08
C SER A 567 15.84 13.81 -6.64
N THR A 568 16.32 14.47 -5.58
CA THR A 568 15.79 15.76 -5.12
C THR A 568 15.99 16.87 -6.14
N ALA A 569 16.90 16.71 -7.11
CA ALA A 569 17.09 17.65 -8.21
C ALA A 569 15.81 17.84 -9.04
N VAL A 570 14.90 16.86 -9.08
CA VAL A 570 13.60 16.98 -9.76
C VAL A 570 12.60 17.86 -8.99
N LEU A 571 12.86 18.14 -7.71
CA LEU A 571 12.01 19.05 -6.92
C LEU A 571 12.28 20.52 -7.24
N SER A 572 13.51 20.86 -7.66
CA SER A 572 13.87 22.18 -8.18
C SER A 572 13.78 22.19 -9.70
N ASP A 573 13.01 23.10 -10.29
CA ASP A 573 12.90 23.24 -11.74
C ASP A 573 12.92 24.73 -12.09
N PRO A 574 13.90 25.22 -12.86
CA PRO A 574 14.04 26.64 -13.17
C PRO A 574 12.78 27.29 -13.76
N LEU A 575 11.97 26.54 -14.53
CA LEU A 575 10.73 27.07 -15.11
C LEU A 575 9.60 27.16 -14.06
N ARG A 576 9.55 26.24 -13.09
CA ARG A 576 8.56 26.27 -11.99
C ARG A 576 8.95 27.27 -10.90
N ASP A 577 10.24 27.46 -10.69
CA ASP A 577 10.81 28.29 -9.64
C ASP A 577 11.13 29.72 -10.13
N ALA A 578 10.76 30.06 -11.37
CA ALA A 578 10.99 31.37 -11.96
C ALA A 578 10.33 32.52 -11.17
N ALA A 579 10.99 33.67 -11.16
CA ALA A 579 10.52 34.86 -10.45
C ALA A 579 9.12 35.30 -10.94
N PRO A 580 8.23 35.76 -10.04
CA PRO A 580 6.93 36.27 -10.43
C PRO A 580 7.06 37.51 -11.30
N LEU A 581 6.14 37.69 -12.26
CA LEU A 581 6.15 38.81 -13.22
C LEU A 581 6.26 40.20 -12.55
N SER A 582 5.81 40.35 -11.31
CA SER A 582 5.87 41.59 -10.54
C SER A 582 7.28 42.03 -10.15
N GLU A 583 8.27 41.14 -10.20
CA GLU A 583 9.67 41.47 -9.91
C GLU A 583 10.36 42.16 -11.09
N PHE A 584 9.81 42.02 -12.31
CA PHE A 584 10.31 42.67 -13.51
C PHE A 584 9.66 44.04 -13.69
N SER A 585 10.31 45.10 -13.19
CA SER A 585 9.76 46.47 -13.18
C SER A 585 9.46 47.07 -14.57
N PHE A 586 9.99 46.48 -15.63
CA PHE A 586 9.74 46.89 -17.01
C PHE A 586 8.49 46.26 -17.62
N LEU A 587 7.78 45.39 -16.90
CA LEU A 587 6.50 44.82 -17.31
C LEU A 587 5.34 45.62 -16.74
N ASP A 588 4.46 46.12 -17.60
CA ASP A 588 3.13 46.60 -17.21
C ASP A 588 2.13 45.45 -17.34
N VAL A 589 1.73 44.88 -16.21
CA VAL A 589 0.92 43.65 -16.13
C VAL A 589 -0.51 43.97 -15.71
N ASP A 590 -1.45 43.88 -16.64
CA ASP A 590 -2.87 43.87 -16.34
C ASP A 590 -3.37 42.42 -16.18
N ALA A 591 -3.36 41.97 -14.93
CA ALA A 591 -3.82 40.63 -14.58
C ALA A 591 -5.33 40.40 -14.85
N SER A 592 -6.14 41.47 -14.90
CA SER A 592 -7.59 41.39 -15.10
C SER A 592 -7.96 41.16 -16.56
N THR A 593 -7.27 41.83 -17.49
CA THR A 593 -7.45 41.66 -18.93
C THR A 593 -6.49 40.66 -19.55
N LYS A 594 -5.57 40.09 -18.75
CA LYS A 594 -4.49 39.19 -19.17
C LYS A 594 -3.62 39.82 -20.26
N ARG A 595 -3.21 41.08 -20.04
CA ARG A 595 -2.31 41.82 -20.92
C ARG A 595 -1.00 42.10 -20.22
N ILE A 596 0.09 41.98 -20.97
CA ILE A 596 1.43 42.41 -20.54
C ILE A 596 1.93 43.37 -21.61
N SER A 597 2.33 44.57 -21.23
CA SER A 597 2.98 45.52 -22.11
C SER A 597 4.39 45.84 -21.63
N ILE A 598 5.36 45.82 -22.55
CA ILE A 598 6.71 46.31 -22.32
C ILE A 598 6.80 47.70 -22.96
N PRO A 599 6.92 48.78 -22.16
CA PRO A 599 6.97 50.13 -22.69
C PRO A 599 8.30 50.43 -23.38
N SER A 600 8.29 51.39 -24.30
CA SER A 600 9.50 51.89 -24.96
C SER A 600 10.52 52.36 -23.93
N GLY A 601 11.78 51.98 -24.11
CA GLY A 601 12.86 52.27 -23.18
C GLY A 601 14.05 51.33 -23.36
N SER A 602 15.05 51.44 -22.49
CA SER A 602 16.15 50.48 -22.41
C SER A 602 16.04 49.75 -21.07
N TRP A 603 15.96 48.43 -21.15
CA TRP A 603 15.72 47.53 -20.02
C TRP A 603 16.85 46.49 -19.96
N THR A 604 17.23 46.09 -18.76
CA THR A 604 18.18 45.00 -18.54
C THR A 604 17.43 43.85 -17.87
N LEU A 605 17.61 42.65 -18.39
CA LEU A 605 17.10 41.41 -17.83
C LEU A 605 18.30 40.54 -17.44
N SER A 606 18.42 40.23 -16.16
CA SER A 606 19.49 39.39 -15.57
C SER A 606 19.00 37.99 -15.18
N ASP A 607 17.69 37.74 -15.27
CA ASP A 607 17.06 36.54 -14.74
C ASP A 607 16.13 35.90 -15.79
N LEU A 608 15.78 34.64 -15.57
CA LEU A 608 14.79 33.93 -16.39
C LEU A 608 13.40 34.59 -16.27
N LEU A 609 12.90 35.13 -17.37
CA LEU A 609 11.53 35.66 -17.47
C LEU A 609 10.60 34.59 -18.03
N VAL A 610 9.68 34.07 -17.20
CA VAL A 610 8.63 33.14 -17.64
C VAL A 610 7.28 33.84 -17.76
N ILE A 611 6.81 34.02 -19.00
CA ILE A 611 5.47 34.52 -19.30
C ILE A 611 4.50 33.33 -19.36
N PRO A 612 3.53 33.23 -18.44
CA PRO A 612 2.62 32.10 -18.38
C PRO A 612 1.58 32.13 -19.50
N LYS A 613 0.92 30.99 -19.71
CA LYS A 613 -0.16 30.85 -20.70
C LYS A 613 -1.35 31.78 -20.43
N GLY A 614 -2.02 32.19 -21.50
CA GLY A 614 -3.29 32.91 -21.45
C GLY A 614 -3.18 34.43 -21.41
N TYR A 615 -1.97 34.98 -21.50
CA TYR A 615 -1.74 36.40 -21.69
C TYR A 615 -1.65 36.76 -23.17
N THR A 616 -1.80 38.04 -23.48
CA THR A 616 -1.30 38.64 -24.72
C THR A 616 -0.21 39.64 -24.38
N VAL A 617 0.96 39.50 -24.99
CA VAL A 617 2.13 40.33 -24.66
C VAL A 617 2.46 41.24 -25.84
N SER A 618 2.61 42.53 -25.57
CA SER A 618 3.00 43.53 -26.57
C SER A 618 4.27 44.28 -26.15
N VAL A 619 5.18 44.49 -27.09
CA VAL A 619 6.39 45.29 -26.89
C VAL A 619 6.30 46.52 -27.77
N GLU A 620 6.40 47.69 -27.16
CA GLU A 620 6.24 48.97 -27.85
C GLU A 620 7.47 49.28 -28.74
N PRO A 621 7.30 50.02 -29.86
CA PRO A 621 8.40 50.42 -30.73
C PRO A 621 9.49 51.20 -29.97
N GLY A 622 10.76 50.97 -30.32
CA GLY A 622 11.91 51.65 -29.70
C GLY A 622 12.40 51.01 -28.39
N THR A 623 11.83 49.87 -28.01
CA THR A 623 12.27 49.10 -26.84
C THR A 623 13.60 48.41 -27.10
N LYS A 624 14.53 48.51 -26.15
CA LYS A 624 15.79 47.76 -26.11
C LYS A 624 15.81 46.89 -24.86
N ILE A 625 16.05 45.59 -25.00
CA ILE A 625 16.19 44.66 -23.88
C ILE A 625 17.58 44.04 -23.97
N ASP A 626 18.40 44.31 -22.97
CA ASP A 626 19.74 43.76 -22.77
C ASP A 626 19.63 42.52 -21.86
N LEU A 627 19.88 41.33 -22.42
CA LEU A 627 19.87 40.06 -21.72
C LEU A 627 21.30 39.76 -21.24
N VAL A 628 21.50 39.73 -19.93
CA VAL A 628 22.78 39.53 -19.26
C VAL A 628 22.66 38.41 -18.22
N GLU A 629 23.78 37.96 -17.66
CA GLU A 629 23.81 36.92 -16.61
C GLU A 629 22.96 35.67 -16.96
N ASP A 630 23.07 35.19 -18.19
CA ASP A 630 22.34 34.01 -18.70
C ASP A 630 20.81 34.18 -18.81
N ALA A 631 20.32 35.42 -18.81
CA ALA A 631 18.90 35.71 -18.96
C ALA A 631 18.27 35.10 -20.23
N LEU A 632 17.06 34.58 -20.06
CA LEU A 632 16.23 33.97 -21.10
C LEU A 632 14.79 34.46 -20.97
N ILE A 633 14.12 34.71 -22.09
CA ILE A 633 12.67 34.97 -22.11
C ILE A 633 11.94 33.71 -22.58
N VAL A 634 11.17 33.07 -21.71
CA VAL A 634 10.29 31.94 -22.05
C VAL A 634 8.85 32.41 -22.04
N SER A 635 8.13 32.26 -23.15
CA SER A 635 6.72 32.63 -23.22
C SER A 635 5.83 31.50 -23.68
N TYR A 636 4.85 31.17 -22.83
CA TYR A 636 3.71 30.31 -23.16
C TYR A 636 2.52 31.09 -23.77
N SER A 637 2.72 32.39 -24.03
CA SER A 637 1.74 33.31 -24.58
C SER A 637 2.23 33.94 -25.89
N PRO A 638 1.32 34.34 -26.79
CA PRO A 638 1.69 35.05 -28.01
C PRO A 638 2.44 36.34 -27.68
N LEU A 639 3.54 36.57 -28.39
CA LEU A 639 4.36 37.78 -28.31
C LEU A 639 4.14 38.64 -29.55
N ALA A 640 3.81 39.92 -29.35
CA ALA A 640 3.68 40.93 -30.40
C ALA A 640 4.74 42.02 -30.25
N LEU A 641 5.86 41.85 -30.95
CA LEU A 641 6.97 42.82 -30.99
C LEU A 641 6.82 43.65 -32.27
N ARG A 642 6.28 44.86 -32.16
CA ARG A 642 5.89 45.67 -33.33
C ARG A 642 6.68 46.96 -33.42
N GLY A 643 7.95 46.87 -33.79
CA GLY A 643 8.81 48.02 -34.08
C GLY A 643 8.43 48.74 -35.37
N THR A 644 9.13 49.84 -35.65
CA THR A 644 9.04 50.59 -36.91
C THR A 644 10.43 50.82 -37.51
N PRO A 645 10.56 51.24 -38.79
CA PRO A 645 11.86 51.55 -39.37
C PRO A 645 12.69 52.57 -38.58
N GLN A 646 12.02 53.53 -37.93
CA GLN A 646 12.66 54.56 -37.11
C GLN A 646 12.92 54.10 -35.67
N ASN A 647 12.03 53.27 -35.12
CA ASN A 647 12.07 52.81 -33.73
C ASN A 647 11.99 51.28 -33.72
N LYS A 648 13.12 50.64 -34.06
CA LYS A 648 13.26 49.17 -34.00
C LYS A 648 13.18 48.69 -32.55
N ILE A 649 12.82 47.41 -32.38
CA ILE A 649 12.95 46.71 -31.10
C ILE A 649 14.27 45.94 -31.13
N GLU A 650 15.09 46.08 -30.09
CA GLU A 650 16.42 45.45 -29.99
C GLU A 650 16.43 44.46 -28.82
N LEU A 651 16.75 43.20 -29.09
CA LEU A 651 17.03 42.16 -28.10
C LEU A 651 18.50 41.77 -28.26
N PHE A 652 19.33 42.09 -27.27
CA PHE A 652 20.77 41.90 -27.39
C PHE A 652 21.39 41.50 -26.06
N SER A 653 22.67 41.12 -26.07
CA SER A 653 23.43 40.93 -24.84
C SER A 653 24.70 41.77 -24.87
N SER A 654 24.91 42.60 -23.85
CA SER A 654 26.11 43.42 -23.73
C SER A 654 27.33 42.66 -23.18
N ASP A 655 27.12 41.56 -22.46
CA ASP A 655 28.16 40.70 -21.89
C ASP A 655 28.37 39.38 -22.66
N GLY A 656 27.52 39.11 -23.67
CA GLY A 656 27.58 37.91 -24.50
C GLY A 656 27.00 36.65 -23.85
N THR A 657 26.31 36.79 -22.71
CA THR A 657 25.77 35.64 -21.95
C THR A 657 24.28 35.39 -22.22
N GLY A 658 23.55 36.39 -22.72
CA GLY A 658 22.09 36.34 -22.91
C GLY A 658 21.63 35.25 -23.89
N GLN A 659 20.52 34.58 -23.55
CA GLN A 659 20.07 33.33 -24.17
C GLN A 659 18.86 33.48 -25.12
N GLY A 660 18.37 34.70 -25.33
CA GLY A 660 17.34 35.00 -26.31
C GLY A 660 15.90 34.69 -25.88
N VAL A 661 15.10 34.09 -26.77
CA VAL A 661 13.64 33.93 -26.63
C VAL A 661 13.17 32.53 -27.01
N LEU A 662 12.39 31.92 -26.13
CA LEU A 662 11.73 30.63 -26.31
C LEU A 662 10.19 30.80 -26.31
N LEU A 663 9.55 30.48 -27.43
CA LEU A 663 8.09 30.52 -27.60
C LEU A 663 7.51 29.11 -27.57
N LEU A 664 6.71 28.80 -26.53
CA LEU A 664 6.20 27.45 -26.29
C LEU A 664 4.67 27.40 -26.35
N PHE A 665 4.12 26.55 -27.22
CA PHE A 665 2.69 26.21 -27.24
C PHE A 665 1.73 27.41 -27.34
N ALA A 666 2.17 28.53 -27.95
CA ALA A 666 1.34 29.72 -28.06
C ALA A 666 0.22 29.47 -29.08
N LYS A 667 -1.02 29.37 -28.57
CA LYS A 667 -2.20 29.06 -29.39
C LYS A 667 -2.56 30.11 -30.43
N GLN A 668 -2.15 31.35 -30.20
CA GLN A 668 -2.37 32.46 -31.12
C GLN A 668 -1.04 32.83 -31.79
N PRO A 669 -1.06 33.33 -33.03
CA PRO A 669 0.17 33.70 -33.72
C PRO A 669 0.94 34.80 -32.99
N SER A 670 2.25 34.62 -32.89
CA SER A 670 3.20 35.67 -32.51
C SER A 670 3.62 36.47 -33.74
N THR A 671 3.91 37.76 -33.55
CA THR A 671 4.26 38.67 -34.65
C THR A 671 5.43 39.56 -34.28
N PHE A 672 6.54 39.45 -35.00
CA PHE A 672 7.75 40.25 -34.82
C PHE A 672 7.95 41.09 -36.09
N SER A 673 7.93 42.40 -35.96
CA SER A 673 8.18 43.32 -37.06
C SER A 673 9.20 44.39 -36.68
N TYR A 674 10.22 44.62 -37.50
CA TYR A 674 11.33 45.55 -37.20
C TYR A 674 12.03 45.24 -35.87
N VAL A 675 12.47 43.99 -35.71
CA VAL A 675 13.15 43.47 -34.50
C VAL A 675 14.57 43.04 -34.84
N SER A 676 15.54 43.32 -33.97
CA SER A 676 16.92 42.84 -34.13
C SER A 676 17.38 42.02 -32.92
N PHE A 677 18.03 40.90 -33.19
CA PHE A 677 18.70 40.01 -32.25
C PHE A 677 20.21 40.13 -32.44
N SER A 678 20.99 40.34 -31.38
CA SER A 678 22.46 40.44 -31.52
C SER A 678 23.28 40.05 -30.31
N ASN A 679 24.45 39.42 -30.55
CA ASN A 679 25.41 39.00 -29.53
C ASN A 679 24.83 38.01 -28.49
N LEU A 680 23.86 37.18 -28.90
CA LEU A 680 23.17 36.19 -28.05
C LEU A 680 23.74 34.78 -28.27
N ARG A 681 23.55 33.89 -27.29
CA ARG A 681 23.95 32.47 -27.31
C ARG A 681 22.79 31.52 -27.03
N GLU A 682 23.00 30.22 -27.18
CA GLU A 682 21.99 29.19 -26.92
C GLU A 682 21.63 29.03 -25.43
N PRO A 683 20.41 28.57 -25.09
CA PRO A 683 19.99 28.40 -23.70
C PRO A 683 20.69 27.25 -22.93
N ASP A 684 21.43 27.56 -21.85
CA ASP A 684 22.04 26.54 -20.97
C ASP A 684 21.02 25.91 -20.00
N THR A 685 19.92 26.62 -19.69
CA THR A 685 18.86 26.16 -18.76
C THR A 685 18.31 24.78 -19.14
N PHE A 686 18.39 24.42 -20.43
CA PHE A 686 17.85 23.18 -20.98
C PHE A 686 18.92 22.18 -21.46
N ARG A 687 20.19 22.37 -21.05
CA ARG A 687 21.39 21.55 -21.37
C ARG A 687 21.19 20.51 -22.48
N ASN A 688 21.73 20.80 -23.67
CA ASN A 688 21.76 19.93 -24.85
C ASN A 688 20.41 19.65 -25.54
N THR A 689 19.36 20.46 -25.32
CA THR A 689 18.06 20.26 -26.01
C THR A 689 17.57 21.43 -26.85
N LEU A 690 18.02 22.67 -26.59
CA LEU A 690 17.68 23.86 -27.38
C LEU A 690 18.96 24.47 -27.94
N THR A 691 18.93 24.79 -29.23
CA THR A 691 20.12 25.10 -30.04
C THR A 691 20.11 26.54 -30.54
N ALA A 692 18.99 27.27 -30.38
CA ALA A 692 18.78 28.57 -31.01
C ALA A 692 18.47 29.73 -30.06
N VAL A 693 18.90 30.95 -30.44
CA VAL A 693 18.56 32.20 -29.71
C VAL A 693 17.11 32.63 -29.88
N LEU A 694 16.47 32.21 -30.96
CA LEU A 694 15.01 32.26 -31.10
C LEU A 694 14.54 30.84 -31.38
N THR A 695 13.74 30.28 -30.48
CA THR A 695 13.14 28.96 -30.70
C THR A 695 11.62 29.04 -30.62
N THR A 696 10.93 28.42 -31.58
CA THR A 696 9.47 28.19 -31.51
C THR A 696 9.16 26.71 -31.43
N TYR A 697 8.35 26.31 -30.46
CA TYR A 697 7.83 24.95 -30.34
C TYR A 697 6.30 24.95 -30.36
N GLU A 698 5.69 24.22 -31.30
CA GLU A 698 4.23 24.18 -31.49
C GLU A 698 3.58 25.57 -31.52
N THR A 699 4.20 26.51 -32.23
CA THR A 699 3.77 27.91 -32.26
C THR A 699 3.70 28.42 -33.69
N SER A 700 2.79 29.36 -33.95
CA SER A 700 2.77 30.13 -35.21
C SER A 700 3.52 31.45 -35.03
N LEU A 701 4.52 31.73 -35.87
CA LEU A 701 5.31 32.95 -35.79
C LEU A 701 5.46 33.64 -37.15
N SER A 702 5.09 34.92 -37.20
CA SER A 702 5.35 35.79 -38.36
C SER A 702 6.49 36.75 -38.04
N LEU A 703 7.53 36.76 -38.87
CA LEU A 703 8.72 37.60 -38.78
C LEU A 703 8.79 38.47 -40.05
N ASP A 704 8.79 39.80 -39.90
CA ASP A 704 8.90 40.74 -41.02
C ASP A 704 9.91 41.85 -40.70
N TYR A 705 10.89 42.10 -41.56
CA TYR A 705 12.00 43.03 -41.27
C TYR A 705 12.74 42.70 -39.97
N VAL A 706 13.19 41.45 -39.82
CA VAL A 706 13.92 40.97 -38.63
C VAL A 706 15.39 40.74 -38.95
N SER A 707 16.30 41.05 -38.01
CA SER A 707 17.72 40.78 -38.19
C SER A 707 18.34 39.98 -37.05
N PHE A 708 19.24 39.07 -37.38
CA PHE A 708 20.09 38.31 -36.47
C PHE A 708 21.54 38.62 -36.81
N THR A 709 22.31 39.16 -35.85
CA THR A 709 23.67 39.64 -36.11
C THR A 709 24.63 39.21 -35.00
N ASP A 710 25.78 38.64 -35.36
CA ASP A 710 26.80 38.18 -34.41
C ASP A 710 26.20 37.20 -33.38
N ILE A 711 25.60 36.11 -33.87
CA ILE A 711 24.95 35.09 -33.03
C ILE A 711 25.95 33.99 -32.68
N HIS A 712 26.06 33.68 -31.39
CA HIS A 712 26.98 32.70 -30.81
C HIS A 712 26.26 31.42 -30.39
N ALA A 713 25.41 30.88 -31.26
CA ALA A 713 24.61 29.69 -31.04
C ALA A 713 24.72 28.70 -32.21
N GLU A 714 24.27 27.46 -32.01
CA GLU A 714 24.15 26.48 -33.10
C GLU A 714 23.18 26.98 -34.18
N ASP A 715 22.03 27.53 -33.79
CA ASP A 715 21.10 28.17 -34.74
C ASP A 715 20.80 29.62 -34.33
N ALA A 716 20.60 30.52 -35.30
CA ALA A 716 20.03 31.84 -34.98
C ALA A 716 18.50 31.79 -34.80
N PHE A 717 17.79 30.98 -35.58
CA PHE A 717 16.37 30.72 -35.41
C PHE A 717 16.05 29.26 -35.69
N ASN A 718 15.42 28.59 -34.72
CA ASN A 718 14.93 27.22 -34.88
C ASN A 718 13.40 27.16 -34.74
N ALA A 719 12.74 26.60 -35.76
CA ALA A 719 11.31 26.34 -35.77
C ALA A 719 11.01 24.83 -35.64
N VAL A 720 10.54 24.40 -34.47
CA VAL A 720 10.19 23.01 -34.17
C VAL A 720 8.68 22.82 -34.14
N ARG A 721 8.15 21.92 -34.99
CA ARG A 721 6.72 21.57 -35.09
C ARG A 721 5.80 22.79 -35.17
N SER A 722 6.26 23.80 -35.90
CA SER A 722 5.72 25.15 -35.87
C SER A 722 5.31 25.58 -37.28
N THR A 723 4.53 26.66 -37.35
CA THR A 723 4.31 27.37 -38.61
C THR A 723 4.98 28.71 -38.59
N PHE A 724 5.68 29.06 -39.67
CA PHE A 724 6.42 30.32 -39.73
C PHE A 724 6.27 31.04 -41.08
N SER A 725 6.38 32.36 -41.04
CA SER A 725 6.51 33.21 -42.20
C SER A 725 7.65 34.20 -41.96
N LEU A 726 8.73 34.05 -42.71
CA LEU A 726 9.91 34.91 -42.64
C LEU A 726 9.94 35.82 -43.87
N GLN A 727 9.81 37.13 -43.68
CA GLN A 727 9.82 38.12 -44.75
C GLN A 727 10.84 39.21 -44.43
N HIS A 728 11.61 39.63 -45.44
CA HIS A 728 12.62 40.69 -45.27
C HIS A 728 13.60 40.45 -44.11
N ALA A 729 13.99 39.18 -43.89
CA ALA A 729 14.88 38.82 -42.80
C ALA A 729 16.35 38.90 -43.21
N SER A 730 17.22 39.16 -42.24
CA SER A 730 18.66 39.27 -42.43
C SER A 730 19.39 38.47 -41.36
N PHE A 731 20.20 37.50 -41.75
CA PHE A 731 21.10 36.77 -40.87
C PHE A 731 22.54 37.12 -41.26
N GLU A 732 23.33 37.61 -40.31
CA GLU A 732 24.71 38.05 -40.55
C GLU A 732 25.62 37.55 -39.42
N ASN A 733 26.73 36.90 -39.77
CA ASN A 733 27.75 36.42 -38.83
C ASN A 733 27.17 35.51 -37.72
N THR A 734 26.69 34.32 -38.09
CA THR A 734 26.25 33.31 -37.10
C THR A 734 27.37 32.28 -36.88
N LEU A 735 27.50 31.76 -35.66
CA LEU A 735 28.52 30.76 -35.30
C LEU A 735 28.37 29.45 -36.09
N SER A 736 27.12 29.00 -36.29
CA SER A 736 26.81 27.82 -37.11
C SER A 736 25.65 28.13 -38.07
N ASP A 737 24.46 27.56 -37.89
CA ASP A 737 23.36 27.67 -38.85
C ASP A 737 22.61 28.98 -38.68
N CYS A 738 22.19 29.57 -39.80
CA CYS A 738 21.39 30.78 -39.76
C CYS A 738 19.90 30.46 -39.47
N PHE A 739 19.36 29.39 -40.05
CA PHE A 739 17.98 28.98 -39.82
C PHE A 739 17.84 27.46 -39.87
N ASP A 740 17.15 26.92 -38.86
CA ASP A 740 16.78 25.52 -38.78
C ASP A 740 15.25 25.34 -38.67
N SER A 741 14.75 24.28 -39.30
CA SER A 741 13.34 23.93 -39.30
C SER A 741 13.11 22.44 -39.17
N ASP A 742 12.64 22.05 -37.99
CA ASP A 742 12.31 20.68 -37.63
C ASP A 742 10.79 20.45 -37.66
N PHE A 743 10.33 19.58 -38.55
CA PHE A 743 8.94 19.11 -38.63
C PHE A 743 7.91 20.24 -38.78
N SER A 744 8.30 21.30 -39.49
CA SER A 744 7.57 22.57 -39.54
C SER A 744 7.05 22.87 -40.95
N THR A 745 6.16 23.85 -41.05
CA THR A 745 5.63 24.32 -42.33
C THR A 745 5.71 25.83 -42.42
N GLY A 746 6.34 26.37 -43.46
CA GLY A 746 6.51 27.82 -43.53
C GLY A 746 6.95 28.38 -44.86
N SER A 747 7.14 29.70 -44.89
CA SER A 747 7.70 30.39 -46.05
C SER A 747 8.80 31.37 -45.69
N ILE A 748 9.74 31.57 -46.62
CA ILE A 748 10.89 32.48 -46.47
C ILE A 748 11.00 33.33 -47.73
N ASN A 749 10.81 34.65 -47.63
CA ASN A 749 10.77 35.53 -48.78
C ASN A 749 11.63 36.78 -48.59
N PHE A 750 12.23 37.28 -49.68
CA PHE A 750 12.97 38.56 -49.70
C PHE A 750 14.05 38.68 -48.62
N SER A 751 14.73 37.58 -48.31
CA SER A 751 15.62 37.49 -47.14
C SER A 751 17.07 37.19 -47.53
N ARG A 752 18.01 37.56 -46.66
CA ARG A 752 19.45 37.41 -46.89
C ARG A 752 20.16 36.72 -45.72
N PHE A 753 21.13 35.88 -46.07
CA PHE A 753 21.91 35.03 -45.16
C PHE A 753 23.37 35.23 -45.51
N VAL A 754 24.17 35.81 -44.62
CA VAL A 754 25.53 36.24 -44.93
C VAL A 754 26.48 35.74 -43.84
N SER A 755 27.52 35.02 -44.24
CA SER A 755 28.53 34.49 -43.31
C SER A 755 27.91 33.59 -42.22
N CYS A 756 27.11 32.61 -42.62
CA CYS A 756 26.65 31.56 -41.71
C CYS A 756 27.81 30.57 -41.49
N GLY A 757 28.18 30.30 -40.23
CA GLY A 757 29.32 29.44 -39.91
C GLY A 757 29.20 28.00 -40.41
N ASN A 758 27.96 27.51 -40.60
CA ASN A 758 27.65 26.22 -41.20
C ASN A 758 26.58 26.37 -42.30
N ASP A 759 25.31 26.02 -42.07
CA ASP A 759 24.29 26.04 -43.12
C ASP A 759 23.53 27.38 -43.19
N GLY A 760 23.13 27.78 -44.40
CA GLY A 760 22.21 28.92 -44.60
C GLY A 760 20.79 28.59 -44.13
N PHE A 761 20.29 27.43 -44.59
CA PHE A 761 19.06 26.81 -44.13
C PHE A 761 19.32 25.31 -43.95
N ASP A 762 19.04 24.75 -42.77
CA ASP A 762 18.84 23.32 -42.58
C ASP A 762 17.38 23.02 -42.28
N LEU A 763 16.86 21.94 -42.87
CA LEU A 763 15.45 21.64 -42.88
C LEU A 763 15.27 20.14 -42.76
N SER A 764 14.60 19.69 -41.71
CA SER A 764 14.37 18.28 -41.38
C SER A 764 12.88 18.02 -41.20
N GLY A 765 12.33 17.05 -41.94
CA GLY A 765 10.89 16.72 -41.90
C GLY A 765 9.92 17.86 -42.24
N SER A 766 10.39 18.91 -42.92
CA SER A 766 9.68 20.19 -43.07
C SER A 766 9.11 20.42 -44.47
N ILE A 767 8.07 21.25 -44.57
CA ILE A 767 7.46 21.69 -45.85
C ILE A 767 7.66 23.20 -45.97
N VAL A 768 8.57 23.62 -46.85
CA VAL A 768 8.99 25.03 -46.94
C VAL A 768 8.96 25.55 -48.37
N SER A 769 8.41 26.75 -48.55
CA SER A 769 8.52 27.53 -49.79
C SER A 769 9.44 28.74 -49.59
N ALA A 770 10.46 28.90 -50.43
CA ALA A 770 11.40 30.02 -50.34
C ALA A 770 11.47 30.80 -51.67
N SER A 771 11.41 32.13 -51.63
CA SER A 771 11.61 32.93 -52.84
C SER A 771 12.38 34.23 -52.64
N ASP A 772 13.14 34.65 -53.66
CA ASP A 772 13.91 35.90 -53.62
C ASP A 772 14.89 35.92 -52.43
N ILE A 773 15.76 34.90 -52.38
CA ILE A 773 16.69 34.66 -51.27
C ILE A 773 18.13 34.83 -51.74
N VAL A 774 18.96 35.43 -50.91
CA VAL A 774 20.41 35.54 -51.14
C VAL A 774 21.17 34.89 -49.97
N VAL A 775 22.01 33.90 -50.25
CA VAL A 775 22.91 33.25 -49.32
C VAL A 775 24.36 33.51 -49.76
N LEU A 776 25.15 34.18 -48.92
CA LEU A 776 26.53 34.55 -49.21
C LEU A 776 27.46 33.95 -48.15
N ASN A 777 28.48 33.21 -48.58
CA ASN A 777 29.54 32.65 -47.73
C ASN A 777 29.00 31.77 -46.58
N ALA A 778 28.10 30.82 -46.86
CA ALA A 778 27.75 29.78 -45.89
C ALA A 778 28.91 28.78 -45.73
N GLY A 779 29.24 28.39 -44.50
CA GLY A 779 30.39 27.53 -44.21
C GLY A 779 30.30 26.14 -44.83
N ASP A 780 29.11 25.54 -44.87
CA ASP A 780 28.89 24.25 -45.50
C ASP A 780 27.81 24.29 -46.60
N LYS A 781 26.51 24.19 -46.28
CA LYS A 781 25.45 24.17 -47.30
C LYS A 781 24.72 25.50 -47.39
N GLY A 782 24.56 26.00 -48.61
CA GLY A 782 23.66 27.13 -48.86
C GLY A 782 22.20 26.80 -48.54
N ILE A 783 21.76 25.60 -48.95
CA ILE A 783 20.43 25.04 -48.64
C ILE A 783 20.59 23.55 -48.35
N SER A 784 20.06 23.10 -47.21
CA SER A 784 20.02 21.71 -46.81
C SER A 784 18.57 21.26 -46.61
N SER A 785 18.22 20.07 -47.14
CA SER A 785 16.89 19.48 -47.03
C SER A 785 16.99 17.99 -46.71
N GLY A 786 16.68 17.60 -45.48
CA GLY A 786 16.79 16.25 -44.95
C GLY A 786 15.48 15.69 -44.38
N GLU A 787 15.54 14.40 -44.03
CA GLU A 787 14.50 13.68 -43.28
C GLU A 787 13.09 13.79 -43.86
N MET A 788 12.90 13.51 -45.16
CA MET A 788 11.61 13.56 -45.87
C MET A 788 11.02 14.98 -46.03
N SER A 789 11.85 16.01 -45.95
CA SER A 789 11.45 17.38 -46.24
C SER A 789 10.99 17.57 -47.70
N THR A 790 10.05 18.50 -47.91
CA THR A 790 9.66 18.98 -49.23
C THR A 790 9.88 20.48 -49.33
N VAL A 791 10.88 20.89 -50.12
CA VAL A 791 11.33 22.28 -50.19
C VAL A 791 11.22 22.78 -51.63
N THR A 792 10.55 23.93 -51.81
CA THR A 792 10.43 24.59 -53.11
C THR A 792 11.04 25.98 -53.05
N GLY A 793 12.09 26.22 -53.82
CA GLY A 793 12.80 27.49 -53.95
C GLY A 793 12.64 28.14 -55.33
N GLU A 794 12.50 29.45 -55.38
CA GLU A 794 12.43 30.24 -56.62
C GLU A 794 13.27 31.52 -56.49
N ARG A 795 14.09 31.84 -57.50
CA ARG A 795 15.01 33.00 -57.45
C ARG A 795 15.90 33.00 -56.20
N ILE A 796 16.57 31.88 -55.95
CA ILE A 796 17.57 31.78 -54.87
C ILE A 796 18.97 31.94 -55.45
N GLN A 797 19.75 32.83 -54.86
CA GLN A 797 21.17 33.00 -55.14
C GLN A 797 21.97 32.45 -53.97
N VAL A 798 22.82 31.47 -54.21
CA VAL A 798 23.86 31.02 -53.26
C VAL A 798 25.21 31.38 -53.85
N ASP A 799 26.09 32.02 -53.09
CA ASP A 799 27.44 32.37 -53.53
C ASP A 799 28.45 32.09 -52.40
N GLY A 800 29.48 31.27 -52.68
CA GLY A 800 30.58 31.02 -51.75
C GLY A 800 30.31 29.96 -50.67
N ALA A 801 29.35 29.06 -50.86
CA ALA A 801 29.12 27.91 -49.97
C ALA A 801 29.98 26.69 -50.36
N ASN A 802 30.31 25.79 -49.43
CA ASN A 802 30.98 24.53 -49.78
C ASN A 802 30.08 23.68 -50.72
N ILE A 803 28.82 23.51 -50.34
CA ILE A 803 27.77 22.85 -51.12
C ILE A 803 26.67 23.87 -51.44
N GLY A 804 26.35 24.07 -52.71
CA GLY A 804 25.30 25.02 -53.11
C GLY A 804 23.92 24.64 -52.60
N ALA A 805 23.50 23.40 -52.89
CA ALA A 805 22.26 22.84 -52.38
C ALA A 805 22.36 21.32 -52.15
N ALA A 806 21.79 20.84 -51.05
CA ALA A 806 21.79 19.43 -50.69
C ALA A 806 20.38 18.88 -50.44
N SER A 807 20.11 17.65 -50.90
CA SER A 807 18.90 16.91 -50.54
C SER A 807 19.27 15.52 -50.00
N LYS A 808 18.77 15.20 -48.81
CA LYS A 808 19.14 14.04 -47.98
C LYS A 808 17.92 13.22 -47.59
N ASP A 809 18.09 11.93 -47.33
CA ASP A 809 17.15 11.12 -46.55
C ASP A 809 15.68 11.19 -47.03
N LYS A 810 15.44 10.80 -48.28
CA LYS A 810 14.11 10.77 -48.95
C LYS A 810 13.45 12.14 -49.15
N SER A 811 14.17 13.23 -48.93
CA SER A 811 13.67 14.57 -49.20
C SER A 811 13.52 14.88 -50.70
N LEU A 812 12.73 15.92 -50.99
CA LEU A 812 12.57 16.52 -52.30
C LEU A 812 12.88 18.02 -52.23
N LEU A 813 13.98 18.43 -52.86
CA LEU A 813 14.34 19.83 -53.04
C LEU A 813 14.10 20.26 -54.50
N THR A 814 13.29 21.30 -54.72
CA THR A 814 13.04 21.88 -56.05
C THR A 814 13.49 23.32 -56.08
N LEU A 815 14.41 23.69 -56.98
CA LEU A 815 14.90 25.06 -57.17
C LEU A 815 14.63 25.52 -58.61
N LYS A 816 14.08 26.72 -58.75
CA LYS A 816 13.77 27.36 -60.05
C LYS A 816 14.38 28.75 -60.14
N ASP A 817 14.80 29.15 -61.33
CA ASP A 817 15.37 30.47 -61.62
C ASP A 817 16.47 30.89 -60.63
N SER A 818 17.25 29.91 -60.16
CA SER A 818 18.22 30.03 -59.07
C SER A 818 19.65 29.88 -59.57
N THR A 819 20.62 30.47 -58.87
CA THR A 819 22.04 30.50 -59.23
C THR A 819 22.91 30.07 -58.05
N LEU A 820 23.84 29.14 -58.25
CA LEU A 820 24.71 28.58 -57.20
C LEU A 820 26.20 28.81 -57.55
N LEU A 821 26.78 29.93 -57.14
CA LEU A 821 28.11 30.38 -57.55
C LEU A 821 29.19 30.03 -56.52
N HIS A 822 30.42 29.86 -57.00
CA HIS A 822 31.63 29.62 -56.19
C HIS A 822 31.47 28.53 -55.12
N THR A 823 31.01 27.34 -55.54
CA THR A 823 30.83 26.15 -54.68
C THR A 823 31.83 25.04 -55.01
N ASN A 824 32.21 24.22 -54.02
CA ASN A 824 33.01 23.01 -54.26
C ASN A 824 32.13 21.91 -54.90
N TYR A 825 30.93 21.74 -54.34
CA TYR A 825 29.86 20.93 -54.94
C TYR A 825 28.65 21.81 -55.21
N THR A 826 28.23 21.88 -56.47
CA THR A 826 27.03 22.64 -56.84
C THR A 826 25.79 22.01 -56.24
N LEU A 827 25.64 20.70 -56.39
CA LEU A 827 24.50 19.92 -55.91
C LEU A 827 24.99 18.62 -55.26
N ALA A 828 24.45 18.29 -54.09
CA ALA A 828 24.69 17.02 -53.40
C ALA A 828 23.37 16.30 -53.11
N VAL A 829 23.24 15.04 -53.49
CA VAL A 829 22.04 14.24 -53.17
C VAL A 829 22.44 12.87 -52.64
N TYR A 830 22.06 12.56 -51.41
CA TYR A 830 22.55 11.38 -50.71
C TYR A 830 21.61 10.90 -49.60
N GLN A 831 21.95 9.79 -48.98
CA GLN A 831 21.32 9.21 -47.82
C GLN A 831 22.34 9.23 -46.66
N LYS A 832 22.08 10.07 -45.65
CA LYS A 832 22.88 10.15 -44.43
C LYS A 832 22.40 9.10 -43.42
N LYS A 833 21.09 8.94 -43.30
CA LYS A 833 20.44 8.08 -42.31
C LYS A 833 19.84 6.82 -42.97
N PRO A 834 20.29 5.62 -42.61
CA PRO A 834 19.91 4.38 -43.30
C PRO A 834 18.41 4.05 -43.21
N GLU A 835 17.71 4.51 -42.17
CA GLU A 835 16.28 4.29 -41.92
C GLU A 835 15.35 5.03 -42.89
N PHE A 836 15.85 6.01 -43.64
CA PHE A 836 15.09 6.71 -44.67
C PHE A 836 15.22 6.02 -46.04
N GLY A 837 15.99 6.60 -46.94
CA GLY A 837 16.15 6.15 -48.31
C GLY A 837 16.66 7.27 -49.22
N PRO A 838 16.79 6.99 -50.52
CA PRO A 838 17.38 7.94 -51.46
C PRO A 838 16.55 9.22 -51.64
N ALA A 839 17.22 10.36 -51.67
CA ALA A 839 16.63 11.68 -51.89
C ALA A 839 16.58 12.10 -53.36
N LYS A 840 15.87 13.21 -53.64
CA LYS A 840 15.69 13.78 -54.98
C LYS A 840 15.88 15.29 -54.98
N LEU A 841 16.52 15.81 -56.03
CA LEU A 841 16.69 17.24 -56.26
C LEU A 841 16.32 17.62 -57.68
N ILE A 842 15.50 18.67 -57.86
CA ILE A 842 15.13 19.24 -59.16
C ILE A 842 15.72 20.65 -59.22
N PHE A 843 16.62 20.91 -60.17
CA PHE A 843 17.27 22.21 -60.35
C PHE A 843 17.03 22.73 -61.77
N ASN A 844 16.28 23.83 -61.88
CA ASN A 844 16.09 24.58 -63.12
C ASN A 844 16.74 25.95 -62.97
N GLY A 845 18.05 26.03 -63.18
CA GLY A 845 18.86 27.21 -62.86
C GLY A 845 19.11 28.14 -64.04
N LEU A 846 19.64 29.32 -63.73
CA LEU A 846 20.12 30.32 -64.68
C LEU A 846 21.66 30.34 -64.65
N GLU A 847 22.28 30.44 -65.82
CA GLU A 847 23.73 30.71 -66.00
C GLU A 847 24.71 29.87 -65.13
N GLN A 848 25.04 28.66 -65.58
CA GLN A 848 26.23 27.92 -65.13
C GLN A 848 26.90 27.21 -66.30
N THR A 849 28.22 27.38 -66.45
CA THR A 849 29.01 26.74 -67.52
C THR A 849 29.45 25.32 -67.16
N THR A 850 29.58 25.01 -65.86
CA THR A 850 29.97 23.68 -65.35
C THR A 850 29.29 23.39 -64.01
N PHE A 851 28.78 22.17 -63.83
CA PHE A 851 28.16 21.67 -62.59
C PHE A 851 29.07 20.61 -61.94
N HIS A 852 29.44 20.80 -60.68
CA HIS A 852 30.16 19.80 -59.88
C HIS A 852 29.17 19.12 -58.94
N ASN A 853 28.55 18.02 -59.39
CA ASN A 853 27.49 17.34 -58.64
C ASN A 853 28.01 16.02 -58.04
N ILE A 854 27.52 15.65 -56.86
CA ILE A 854 27.72 14.32 -56.27
C ILE A 854 26.35 13.70 -55.92
N ILE A 855 26.10 12.49 -56.42
CA ILE A 855 24.78 11.84 -56.34
C ILE A 855 24.98 10.39 -55.93
N GLU A 856 24.41 10.01 -54.79
CA GLU A 856 24.50 8.64 -54.28
C GLU A 856 23.66 7.67 -55.09
N GLN A 857 24.08 6.40 -55.11
CA GLN A 857 23.37 5.31 -55.75
C GLN A 857 21.93 5.21 -55.22
N GLY A 858 20.97 5.26 -56.15
CA GLY A 858 19.53 5.25 -55.83
C GLY A 858 18.91 6.65 -55.73
N SER A 859 19.71 7.69 -55.54
CA SER A 859 19.29 9.09 -55.57
C SER A 859 19.28 9.66 -56.98
N GLN A 860 18.62 10.80 -57.16
CA GLN A 860 18.40 11.39 -58.48
C GLN A 860 18.44 12.93 -58.46
N ILE A 861 19.09 13.51 -59.47
CA ILE A 861 18.95 14.92 -59.82
C ILE A 861 18.16 15.06 -61.14
N THR A 862 17.27 16.04 -61.23
CA THR A 862 16.71 16.52 -62.50
C THR A 862 17.26 17.91 -62.77
N LEU A 863 18.21 18.01 -63.68
CA LEU A 863 18.94 19.24 -64.01
C LEU A 863 18.44 19.82 -65.34
N ASN A 864 17.80 20.99 -65.31
CA ASN A 864 17.22 21.67 -66.47
C ASN A 864 16.38 20.72 -67.36
N GLY A 865 15.53 19.92 -66.71
CA GLY A 865 14.68 18.90 -67.36
C GLY A 865 15.36 17.57 -67.69
N LYS A 866 16.68 17.43 -67.52
CA LYS A 866 17.42 16.17 -67.75
C LYS A 866 17.62 15.40 -66.45
N VAL A 867 17.18 14.14 -66.43
CA VAL A 867 17.40 13.23 -65.30
C VAL A 867 18.82 12.67 -65.29
N ILE A 868 19.46 12.71 -64.12
CA ILE A 868 20.78 12.13 -63.82
C ILE A 868 20.61 11.23 -62.58
N ALA A 869 20.86 9.94 -62.74
CA ALA A 869 20.85 8.97 -61.63
C ALA A 869 22.22 8.94 -60.95
N GLY A 870 22.25 8.70 -59.65
CA GLY A 870 23.50 8.59 -58.90
C GLY A 870 24.21 7.26 -59.07
N ASP A 871 25.53 7.34 -59.08
CA ASP A 871 26.49 6.23 -59.22
C ASP A 871 27.55 6.21 -58.10
N ALA A 872 27.62 7.27 -57.28
CA ALA A 872 28.52 7.34 -56.15
C ALA A 872 28.01 6.50 -54.97
N LYS A 873 28.93 5.99 -54.15
CA LYS A 873 28.60 5.23 -52.93
C LYS A 873 29.07 6.00 -51.72
N ASN A 874 28.31 5.88 -50.62
CA ASN A 874 28.61 6.46 -49.33
C ASN A 874 28.94 7.96 -49.46
N VAL A 875 28.08 8.71 -50.15
CA VAL A 875 28.37 10.11 -50.48
C VAL A 875 28.55 10.96 -49.22
N TYR A 876 27.85 10.64 -48.14
CA TYR A 876 28.05 11.30 -46.85
C TYR A 876 29.49 11.11 -46.33
N GLU A 877 30.01 9.89 -46.33
CA GLU A 877 31.41 9.58 -45.94
C GLU A 877 32.42 10.30 -46.85
N VAL A 878 32.13 10.38 -48.16
CA VAL A 878 32.99 11.10 -49.12
C VAL A 878 33.05 12.60 -48.85
N LEU A 879 31.93 13.20 -48.42
CA LEU A 879 31.84 14.63 -48.15
C LEU A 879 32.52 15.02 -46.83
N TYR A 880 32.47 14.17 -45.80
CA TYR A 880 32.91 14.54 -44.43
C TYR A 880 34.01 13.66 -43.83
N GLY A 881 34.49 12.63 -44.55
CA GLY A 881 35.67 11.85 -44.18
C GLY A 881 35.49 10.95 -42.95
N GLN A 882 34.27 10.44 -42.71
CA GLN A 882 33.97 9.51 -41.62
C GLN A 882 34.12 8.04 -42.02
#